data_AF-A0A8S1BFE9-F1
#
_entry.id   AF-A0A8S1BFE9-F1
#
_cell.length_a   1.000
_cell.length_b   1.000
_cell.length_c   1.000
_cell.angle_alpha   90.00
_cell.angle_beta   90.00
_cell.angle_gamma   90.00
#
_symmetry.space_group_name_H-M   'P 1'
#
loop_
_entity.id
_entity.type
_entity.pdbx_description
1 polymer ?
#
loop_
_entity_poly.entity_id
_entity_poly.type
_entity_poly.pdbx_seq_one_letter_code
_entity_poly.pdbx_strand_id
1 'polypeptide(L)'
;MAKEGDMSLFNDVLEPFRRVINSDPPKDKLSAASKLNFSDSNQSLKEGLNNFLSMGKRKSSIGMSESCTPEKRLRTESSSTPASAPPSPWEAKRLKIDLIAAKAQITKLESRINHQHTIRKEMQILFEEEKASLTEQHKRDERALSDMEDRLQIVRRREQELKDEYNEAIKEHKQNKAIWDKEKGELLKQIAEMKDKLLEANVTSKDQMSEMKKDMDELLQALEGAQTEVEILKKEVTKQTSKAEQCITLKTQLEKQTFELQQVTNKLKELEYERDSYKDWQQQAKTAQKRLSNMAELEKEVGRLRANERSLRDSVCNKLLLEEQVHQLQSRVDALQPVQEELHEAKVKISSLESMLEKYKAVARSAGVDSATALATALDSALNTQLSATAATSHAHSQLAQLAEEVATLKFERDKATGKLNDLLSVRKNHENLIHRLQKRLLLVTRERDSYRQQLDCYEKELTVTLSGEAGSGNATLLAARVEQLEKALQGYRDLLATHDSTAHAKLVESLRAEGSKHREEAEALRRDVAKLRAQRDALTAQLERIGAHTHTKVLHLSDNPAAIAHKQMQQDLVSAQEEIKKLKAELEKNTSSTSSNSMSSEEVQKIMAQLESSRIKLRRMKEEFTTASQEYRDVVYMLLGYKIDRTGHNNYKLSSMYAESPDDYLTFTLVDDGIEMVHTDYSTTLGELVDLHLHQNRSIPMFLSGLTQELFTRTTMQQEQ
;
A
#
# COMPACT_ATOMS: atom_id res chain seq x y z
N MET A 1 -41.96 -30.63 36.30
CA MET A 1 -41.99 -30.43 37.78
C MET A 1 -41.44 -29.05 38.07
N ALA A 2 -42.32 -28.16 38.55
CA ALA A 2 -42.09 -27.07 39.52
C ALA A 2 -41.00 -26.00 39.17
N LYS A 3 -41.25 -24.69 39.19
CA LYS A 3 -42.25 -23.88 39.91
C LYS A 3 -42.57 -22.58 39.18
N GLU A 4 -43.86 -22.30 39.06
CA GLU A 4 -44.46 -20.96 39.08
C GLU A 4 -44.50 -20.42 40.53
N GLY A 5 -44.63 -19.09 40.67
CA GLY A 5 -44.77 -18.34 41.93
C GLY A 5 -43.67 -17.27 42.03
N ASP A 6 -43.90 -15.96 42.12
CA ASP A 6 -44.99 -15.30 42.84
C ASP A 6 -45.29 -13.91 42.28
N MET A 7 -46.58 -13.69 42.08
CA MET A 7 -47.38 -12.61 42.66
C MET A 7 -46.93 -11.16 42.43
N SER A 8 -47.56 -10.57 41.41
CA SER A 8 -47.87 -9.14 41.35
C SER A 8 -48.71 -8.72 42.56
N LEU A 9 -48.09 -8.02 43.50
CA LEU A 9 -48.75 -7.25 44.54
C LEU A 9 -47.96 -5.96 44.75
N PHE A 10 -48.27 -4.94 43.95
CA PHE A 10 -48.24 -3.55 44.39
C PHE A 10 -49.17 -2.75 43.47
N ASN A 11 -50.45 -2.75 43.85
CA ASN A 11 -51.31 -1.59 43.61
C ASN A 11 -50.73 -0.38 44.38
N ASP A 12 -51.12 0.80 43.92
CA ASP A 12 -50.89 2.12 44.54
C ASP A 12 -49.51 2.73 44.32
N VAL A 13 -49.32 3.44 43.18
CA VAL A 13 -48.91 4.87 43.15
C VAL A 13 -49.28 5.49 41.78
N LEU A 14 -50.57 5.65 41.50
CA LEU A 14 -51.12 6.57 40.48
C LEU A 14 -52.50 6.94 41.01
N GLU A 15 -52.84 8.14 41.48
CA GLU A 15 -52.35 9.51 41.32
C GLU A 15 -52.48 10.24 42.68
N PRO A 16 -51.88 11.43 42.93
CA PRO A 16 -52.61 12.67 42.61
C PRO A 16 -51.73 13.93 42.52
N PHE A 17 -51.33 14.41 41.34
CA PHE A 17 -50.95 15.83 41.18
C PHE A 17 -51.03 16.25 39.70
N ARG A 18 -52.17 16.81 39.30
CA ARG A 18 -52.28 18.12 38.62
C ARG A 18 -53.75 18.41 38.28
N ARG A 19 -54.46 19.01 39.23
CA ARG A 19 -55.53 19.98 38.95
C ARG A 19 -54.90 21.38 38.89
N VAL A 20 -55.69 22.31 38.32
CA VAL A 20 -55.58 23.78 38.33
C VAL A 20 -54.79 24.28 37.09
N ILE A 21 -55.39 24.88 36.05
CA ILE A 21 -56.41 25.95 36.01
C ILE A 21 -57.37 25.79 34.80
N ASN A 22 -58.67 25.87 35.09
CA ASN A 22 -59.78 26.18 34.19
C ASN A 22 -59.81 27.66 33.80
N SER A 23 -60.34 28.01 32.63
CA SER A 23 -61.47 28.97 32.54
C SER A 23 -61.96 29.16 31.10
N ASP A 24 -63.23 28.79 30.89
CA ASP A 24 -64.11 29.36 29.86
C ASP A 24 -64.34 30.87 30.10
N PRO A 25 -64.72 31.62 29.05
CA PRO A 25 -65.74 32.66 29.15
C PRO A 25 -66.82 32.59 28.03
N PRO A 26 -67.92 33.37 28.12
CA PRO A 26 -69.28 32.87 27.85
C PRO A 26 -70.03 33.51 26.64
N LYS A 27 -71.30 33.06 26.52
CA LYS A 27 -72.34 33.29 25.50
C LYS A 27 -73.02 34.68 25.50
N ASP A 28 -73.79 34.87 24.41
CA ASP A 28 -75.02 35.69 24.21
C ASP A 28 -74.81 37.17 23.82
N LYS A 29 -75.41 37.77 22.76
CA LYS A 29 -76.74 37.57 22.14
C LYS A 29 -76.93 38.35 20.79
N LEU A 30 -77.81 37.81 19.94
CA LEU A 30 -78.79 38.48 19.03
C LEU A 30 -78.39 39.03 17.64
N SER A 31 -78.82 38.25 16.63
CA SER A 31 -79.84 38.60 15.62
C SER A 31 -79.45 39.20 14.25
N ALA A 32 -79.62 38.32 13.25
CA ALA A 32 -80.54 38.45 12.11
C ALA A 32 -80.06 38.98 10.73
N ALA A 33 -80.35 38.11 9.75
CA ALA A 33 -80.96 38.37 8.44
C ALA A 33 -80.07 38.49 7.18
N SER A 34 -80.13 37.40 6.39
CA SER A 34 -80.56 37.36 4.98
C SER A 34 -79.79 38.13 3.91
N LYS A 35 -79.17 37.41 2.95
CA LYS A 35 -79.71 37.23 1.57
C LYS A 35 -78.76 36.43 0.65
N LEU A 36 -79.35 35.38 0.09
CA LEU A 36 -79.22 34.78 -1.26
C LEU A 36 -78.09 35.23 -2.21
N ASN A 37 -77.32 34.23 -2.66
CA ASN A 37 -76.52 34.23 -3.88
C ASN A 37 -77.32 33.62 -5.05
N PHE A 38 -77.14 34.19 -6.24
CA PHE A 38 -77.46 33.56 -7.53
C PHE A 38 -76.16 33.11 -8.21
N SER A 39 -76.20 31.91 -8.78
CA SER A 39 -75.30 31.44 -9.82
C SER A 39 -76.16 30.95 -10.98
N ASP A 40 -75.93 31.44 -12.20
CA ASP A 40 -75.64 30.57 -13.35
C ASP A 40 -75.47 31.32 -14.69
N SER A 41 -74.65 30.67 -15.54
CA SER A 41 -74.65 30.66 -17.01
C SER A 41 -73.80 31.65 -17.83
N ASN A 42 -72.61 31.13 -18.17
CA ASN A 42 -71.92 31.06 -19.47
C ASN A 42 -72.47 31.75 -20.75
N GLN A 43 -71.53 32.44 -21.42
CA GLN A 43 -71.13 32.39 -22.84
C GLN A 43 -72.20 32.40 -23.97
N SER A 44 -72.07 33.33 -24.94
CA SER A 44 -71.44 33.08 -26.26
C SER A 44 -71.78 34.12 -27.36
N LEU A 45 -70.81 34.34 -28.28
CA LEU A 45 -70.86 34.76 -29.70
C LEU A 45 -70.97 36.26 -30.15
N LYS A 46 -69.82 36.72 -30.67
CA LYS A 46 -69.52 37.25 -32.03
C LYS A 46 -70.29 38.45 -32.65
N GLU A 47 -69.48 39.48 -32.93
CA GLU A 47 -69.27 40.20 -34.21
C GLU A 47 -70.44 40.44 -35.18
N GLY A 48 -70.64 41.72 -35.52
CA GLY A 48 -71.39 42.17 -36.70
C GLY A 48 -71.37 43.70 -36.85
N LEU A 49 -70.73 44.17 -37.92
CA LEU A 49 -70.49 45.57 -38.33
C LEU A 49 -71.74 46.34 -38.80
N ASN A 50 -71.59 47.68 -38.76
CA ASN A 50 -72.19 48.74 -39.60
C ASN A 50 -73.69 49.11 -39.50
N ASN A 51 -73.94 50.35 -39.03
CA ASN A 51 -74.42 51.51 -39.81
C ASN A 51 -74.66 52.69 -38.84
N PHE A 52 -73.95 53.81 -38.97
CA PHE A 52 -74.24 55.00 -39.80
C PHE A 52 -75.48 55.83 -39.37
N LEU A 53 -75.20 57.13 -39.11
CA LEU A 53 -76.11 58.29 -38.97
C LEU A 53 -76.86 58.36 -37.62
N SER A 54 -76.92 59.46 -36.86
CA SER A 54 -76.97 60.86 -37.25
C SER A 54 -76.48 61.78 -36.12
N MET A 55 -75.69 62.78 -36.51
CA MET A 55 -75.43 64.04 -35.81
C MET A 55 -76.72 64.73 -35.35
N GLY A 56 -76.63 65.47 -34.24
CA GLY A 56 -77.70 66.36 -33.78
C GLY A 56 -77.33 67.28 -32.61
N LYS A 57 -76.30 68.12 -32.78
CA LYS A 57 -76.08 69.32 -31.94
C LYS A 57 -76.97 70.48 -32.43
N ARG A 58 -77.54 71.28 -31.51
CA ARG A 58 -77.67 72.77 -31.51
C ARG A 58 -78.57 73.21 -30.35
N LYS A 59 -78.08 73.96 -29.36
CA LYS A 59 -77.89 75.44 -29.27
C LYS A 59 -79.20 76.26 -29.21
N SER A 60 -79.43 76.85 -28.03
CA SER A 60 -79.81 78.24 -27.73
C SER A 60 -80.73 79.00 -28.70
N SER A 61 -81.87 79.50 -28.18
CA SER A 61 -82.45 80.81 -28.53
C SER A 61 -83.68 81.09 -27.64
N ILE A 62 -83.50 81.80 -26.52
CA ILE A 62 -84.60 82.51 -25.85
C ILE A 62 -84.44 83.99 -26.21
N GLY A 63 -85.35 84.48 -27.05
CA GLY A 63 -85.37 85.88 -27.46
C GLY A 63 -85.99 86.73 -26.35
N MET A 64 -85.15 87.55 -25.72
CA MET A 64 -85.57 88.79 -25.08
C MET A 64 -85.72 89.84 -26.18
N SER A 65 -86.88 90.48 -26.27
CA SER A 65 -87.07 91.71 -27.05
C SER A 65 -87.42 92.84 -26.09
N GLU A 66 -86.59 93.88 -26.16
CA GLU A 66 -86.55 95.07 -25.32
C GLU A 66 -87.81 95.96 -25.41
N SER A 67 -88.01 96.70 -24.31
CA SER A 67 -88.57 98.04 -24.15
C SER A 67 -89.31 98.70 -25.33
N CYS A 68 -90.52 99.19 -25.08
CA CYS A 68 -90.92 100.54 -25.51
C CYS A 68 -92.18 101.03 -24.78
N THR A 69 -92.07 102.14 -24.05
CA THR A 69 -93.05 103.23 -23.86
C THR A 69 -92.35 104.32 -23.02
N PRO A 70 -92.77 105.60 -23.02
CA PRO A 70 -93.60 106.37 -23.96
C PRO A 70 -93.04 107.80 -24.23
N GLU A 71 -93.61 108.58 -25.17
CA GLU A 71 -93.86 110.03 -24.96
C GLU A 71 -94.53 110.76 -26.15
N LYS A 72 -95.12 111.93 -25.82
CA LYS A 72 -95.70 113.03 -26.63
C LYS A 72 -97.11 112.79 -27.19
N ARG A 73 -98.18 113.39 -26.64
CA ARG A 73 -98.52 114.84 -26.50
C ARG A 73 -98.63 115.53 -27.86
N LEU A 74 -99.86 115.59 -28.40
CA LEU A 74 -100.29 116.55 -29.42
C LEU A 74 -101.32 117.50 -28.80
N ARG A 75 -101.09 118.79 -29.05
CA ARG A 75 -101.85 120.00 -28.70
C ARG A 75 -102.41 120.50 -30.03
N THR A 76 -103.72 120.68 -30.18
CA THR A 76 -104.49 121.93 -30.47
C THR A 76 -105.65 121.44 -31.38
N GLU A 77 -106.90 121.87 -31.29
CA GLU A 77 -107.37 123.24 -31.44
C GLU A 77 -108.66 123.50 -30.64
N SER A 78 -108.78 124.75 -30.22
CA SER A 78 -109.95 125.42 -29.69
C SER A 78 -110.68 126.16 -30.82
N SER A 79 -111.97 125.88 -31.03
CA SER A 79 -112.88 126.75 -31.78
C SER A 79 -113.78 127.54 -30.82
N SER A 80 -113.63 128.87 -30.87
CA SER A 80 -114.55 129.95 -30.47
C SER A 80 -115.98 129.70 -31.01
N THR A 81 -117.12 129.95 -30.32
CA THR A 81 -117.79 131.18 -29.79
C THR A 81 -119.33 130.98 -30.01
N PRO A 82 -120.28 131.84 -29.57
CA PRO A 82 -120.26 132.86 -28.50
C PRO A 82 -121.51 132.85 -27.55
N ALA A 83 -121.42 133.72 -26.54
CA ALA A 83 -122.48 134.57 -25.97
C ALA A 83 -123.53 134.06 -24.95
N SER A 84 -123.51 134.75 -23.79
CA SER A 84 -124.64 135.17 -22.95
C SER A 84 -125.40 134.08 -22.19
N ALA A 85 -125.42 133.99 -20.85
CA ALA A 85 -125.78 135.02 -19.88
C ALA A 85 -125.14 134.72 -18.50
N PRO A 86 -125.03 135.69 -17.56
CA PRO A 86 -124.34 135.45 -16.29
C PRO A 86 -125.13 134.53 -15.34
N PRO A 87 -124.55 133.45 -14.81
CA PRO A 87 -125.12 132.68 -13.71
C PRO A 87 -124.80 133.30 -12.35
N SER A 88 -125.71 133.14 -11.40
CA SER A 88 -125.74 133.79 -10.09
C SER A 88 -124.51 133.44 -9.21
N PRO A 89 -123.99 134.36 -8.37
CA PRO A 89 -122.76 134.20 -7.56
C PRO A 89 -122.65 132.94 -6.68
N TRP A 90 -123.76 132.27 -6.42
CA TRP A 90 -123.81 131.03 -5.63
C TRP A 90 -123.34 129.79 -6.39
N GLU A 91 -123.61 129.70 -7.69
CA GLU A 91 -123.20 128.54 -8.50
C GLU A 91 -121.68 128.51 -8.74
N ALA A 92 -121.07 129.69 -8.93
CA ALA A 92 -119.62 129.83 -9.06
C ALA A 92 -118.86 129.43 -7.78
N LYS A 93 -119.44 129.66 -6.59
CA LYS A 93 -118.84 129.21 -5.32
C LYS A 93 -118.95 127.70 -5.14
N ARG A 94 -120.10 127.10 -5.47
CA ARG A 94 -120.29 125.63 -5.43
C ARG A 94 -119.32 124.91 -6.37
N LEU A 95 -119.24 125.37 -7.63
CA LEU A 95 -118.30 124.82 -8.61
C LEU A 95 -116.82 124.96 -8.18
N LYS A 96 -116.44 126.04 -7.49
CA LYS A 96 -115.09 126.19 -6.92
C LYS A 96 -114.82 125.20 -5.79
N ILE A 97 -115.79 124.97 -4.91
CA ILE A 97 -115.66 123.99 -3.81
C ILE A 97 -115.57 122.57 -4.40
N ASP A 98 -116.41 122.24 -5.37
CA ASP A 98 -116.39 120.94 -6.06
C ASP A 98 -115.07 120.74 -6.83
N LEU A 99 -114.55 121.79 -7.48
CA LEU A 99 -113.24 121.77 -8.15
C LEU A 99 -112.09 121.55 -7.15
N ILE A 100 -112.14 122.20 -5.99
CA ILE A 100 -111.14 122.01 -4.92
C ILE A 100 -111.24 120.61 -4.33
N ALA A 101 -112.44 120.08 -4.10
CA ALA A 101 -112.67 118.72 -3.61
C ALA A 101 -112.21 117.67 -4.64
N ALA A 102 -112.50 117.87 -5.93
CA ALA A 102 -112.03 117.02 -7.01
C ALA A 102 -110.49 117.07 -7.13
N LYS A 103 -109.87 118.25 -7.02
CA LYS A 103 -108.40 118.40 -6.97
C LYS A 103 -107.79 117.70 -5.75
N ALA A 104 -108.41 117.83 -4.57
CA ALA A 104 -107.98 117.13 -3.37
C ALA A 104 -108.11 115.60 -3.53
N GLN A 105 -109.18 115.12 -4.16
CA GLN A 105 -109.33 113.71 -4.49
C GLN A 105 -108.29 113.23 -5.51
N ILE A 106 -108.00 114.02 -6.56
CA ILE A 106 -106.95 113.71 -7.54
C ILE A 106 -105.60 113.63 -6.84
N THR A 107 -105.21 114.60 -6.02
CA THR A 107 -103.93 114.55 -5.28
C THR A 107 -103.84 113.36 -4.32
N LYS A 108 -104.95 112.95 -3.69
CA LYS A 108 -105.00 111.74 -2.85
C LYS A 108 -104.89 110.45 -3.67
N LEU A 109 -105.47 110.41 -4.87
CA LEU A 109 -105.33 109.27 -5.78
C LEU A 109 -103.92 109.22 -6.37
N GLU A 110 -103.33 110.35 -6.73
CA GLU A 110 -101.94 110.48 -7.19
C GLU A 110 -100.95 110.07 -6.11
N SER A 111 -101.15 110.50 -4.86
CA SER A 111 -100.30 110.05 -3.74
C SER A 111 -100.44 108.55 -3.49
N ARG A 112 -101.66 107.99 -3.60
CA ARG A 112 -101.90 106.55 -3.50
C ARG A 112 -101.24 105.77 -4.64
N ILE A 113 -101.31 106.28 -5.88
CA ILE A 113 -100.67 105.67 -7.05
C ILE A 113 -99.15 105.71 -6.88
N ASN A 114 -98.57 106.83 -6.45
CA ASN A 114 -97.14 106.95 -6.18
C ASN A 114 -96.69 106.01 -5.06
N HIS A 115 -97.48 105.89 -3.98
CA HIS A 115 -97.21 104.93 -2.91
C HIS A 115 -97.27 103.48 -3.43
N GLN A 116 -98.27 103.12 -4.25
CA GLN A 116 -98.35 101.81 -4.88
C GLN A 116 -97.18 101.54 -5.85
N HIS A 117 -96.72 102.54 -6.60
CA HIS A 117 -95.52 102.41 -7.44
C HIS A 117 -94.25 102.23 -6.62
N THR A 118 -94.15 102.88 -5.46
CA THR A 118 -93.02 102.73 -4.54
C THR A 118 -93.00 101.29 -3.99
N ILE A 119 -94.13 100.80 -3.47
CA ILE A 119 -94.25 99.40 -3.00
C ILE A 119 -93.95 98.40 -4.11
N ARG A 120 -94.43 98.63 -5.34
CA ARG A 120 -94.13 97.74 -6.48
C ARG A 120 -92.65 97.72 -6.82
N LYS A 121 -91.96 98.86 -6.78
CA LYS A 121 -90.51 98.93 -7.00
C LYS A 121 -89.75 98.22 -5.90
N GLU A 122 -90.12 98.47 -4.63
CA GLU A 122 -89.53 97.76 -3.48
C GLU A 122 -89.73 96.24 -3.60
N MET A 123 -90.95 95.80 -3.92
CA MET A 123 -91.26 94.39 -4.12
C MET A 123 -90.50 93.80 -5.31
N GLN A 124 -90.35 94.54 -6.42
CA GLN A 124 -89.55 94.11 -7.57
C GLN A 124 -88.08 93.97 -7.21
N ILE A 125 -87.51 94.92 -6.46
CA ILE A 125 -86.11 94.85 -5.98
C ILE A 125 -85.93 93.63 -5.08
N LEU A 126 -86.84 93.39 -4.12
CA LEU A 126 -86.79 92.21 -3.26
C LEU A 126 -86.87 90.91 -4.07
N PHE A 127 -87.76 90.82 -5.05
CA PHE A 127 -87.83 89.65 -5.93
C PHE A 127 -86.56 89.47 -6.79
N GLU A 128 -85.98 90.56 -7.29
CA GLU A 128 -84.73 90.53 -8.04
C GLU A 128 -83.55 90.13 -7.15
N GLU A 129 -83.49 90.60 -5.90
CA GLU A 129 -82.50 90.22 -4.88
C GLU A 129 -82.65 88.74 -4.47
N GLU A 130 -83.88 88.28 -4.19
CA GLU A 130 -84.15 86.87 -3.88
C GLU A 130 -83.79 85.96 -5.07
N LYS A 131 -84.17 86.35 -6.29
CA LYS A 131 -83.78 85.63 -7.50
C LYS A 131 -82.27 85.60 -7.68
N ALA A 132 -81.58 86.72 -7.47
CA ALA A 132 -80.13 86.78 -7.54
C ALA A 132 -79.48 85.87 -6.49
N SER A 133 -79.95 85.93 -5.23
CA SER A 133 -79.50 85.07 -4.14
C SER A 133 -79.69 83.59 -4.45
N LEU A 134 -80.88 83.19 -4.91
CA LEU A 134 -81.18 81.80 -5.32
C LEU A 134 -80.30 81.35 -6.49
N THR A 135 -80.08 82.20 -7.50
CA THR A 135 -79.17 81.86 -8.62
C THR A 135 -77.72 81.73 -8.18
N GLU A 136 -77.29 82.53 -7.21
CA GLU A 136 -75.94 82.45 -6.68
C GLU A 136 -75.76 81.21 -5.79
N GLN A 137 -76.77 80.86 -4.99
CA GLN A 137 -76.82 79.61 -4.23
C GLN A 137 -76.77 78.40 -5.17
N HIS A 138 -77.60 78.36 -6.22
CA HIS A 138 -77.58 77.29 -7.22
C HIS A 138 -76.19 77.12 -7.85
N LYS A 139 -75.52 78.23 -8.21
CA LYS A 139 -74.15 78.18 -8.76
C LYS A 139 -73.12 77.67 -7.74
N ARG A 140 -73.29 77.96 -6.45
CA ARG A 140 -72.43 77.41 -5.39
C ARG A 140 -72.66 75.90 -5.25
N ASP A 141 -73.92 75.47 -5.26
CA ASP A 141 -74.29 74.06 -5.18
C ASP A 141 -73.83 73.27 -6.41
N GLU A 142 -73.96 73.81 -7.62
CA GLU A 142 -73.43 73.20 -8.86
C GLU A 142 -71.91 73.02 -8.80
N ARG A 143 -71.16 74.02 -8.31
CA ARG A 143 -69.71 73.90 -8.12
C ARG A 143 -69.37 72.85 -7.07
N ALA A 144 -70.10 72.83 -5.94
CA ALA A 144 -69.89 71.85 -4.90
C ALA A 144 -70.19 70.42 -5.39
N LEU A 145 -71.24 70.23 -6.20
CA LEU A 145 -71.55 68.95 -6.83
C LEU A 145 -70.45 68.52 -7.82
N SER A 146 -69.98 69.42 -8.69
CA SER A 146 -68.87 69.15 -9.61
C SER A 146 -67.59 68.74 -8.84
N ASP A 147 -67.24 69.47 -7.79
CA ASP A 147 -66.06 69.16 -6.96
C ASP A 147 -66.21 67.78 -6.27
N MET A 148 -67.41 67.42 -5.84
CA MET A 148 -67.69 66.11 -5.24
C MET A 148 -67.69 64.98 -6.28
N GLU A 149 -68.15 65.24 -7.50
CA GLU A 149 -68.04 64.30 -8.63
C GLU A 149 -66.58 64.03 -9.01
N ASP A 150 -65.75 65.07 -9.10
CA ASP A 150 -64.31 64.94 -9.37
C ASP A 150 -63.61 64.15 -8.26
N ARG A 151 -63.93 64.45 -6.99
CA ARG A 151 -63.42 63.68 -5.84
C ARG A 151 -63.86 62.22 -5.91
N LEU A 152 -65.13 61.94 -6.23
CA LEU A 152 -65.62 60.57 -6.41
C LEU A 152 -64.92 59.86 -7.57
N GLN A 153 -64.61 60.56 -8.66
CA GLN A 153 -63.88 59.98 -9.78
C GLN A 153 -62.43 59.62 -9.40
N ILE A 154 -61.75 60.47 -8.63
CA ILE A 154 -60.42 60.19 -8.09
C ILE A 154 -60.47 58.98 -7.14
N VAL A 155 -61.45 58.93 -6.24
CA VAL A 155 -61.62 57.80 -5.31
C VAL A 155 -61.89 56.50 -6.06
N ARG A 156 -62.77 56.51 -7.08
CA ARG A 156 -63.03 55.33 -7.91
C ARG A 156 -61.80 54.87 -8.67
N ARG A 157 -61.00 55.80 -9.22
CA ARG A 157 -59.75 55.46 -9.89
C ARG A 157 -58.75 54.83 -8.92
N ARG A 158 -58.58 55.41 -7.74
CA ARG A 158 -57.71 54.86 -6.68
C ARG A 158 -58.19 53.49 -6.19
N GLU A 159 -59.50 53.29 -6.05
CA GLU A 159 -60.06 51.99 -5.67
C GLU A 159 -59.79 50.93 -6.76
N GLN A 160 -59.88 51.33 -8.03
CA GLN A 160 -59.56 50.46 -9.15
C GLN A 160 -58.06 50.11 -9.18
N GLU A 161 -57.17 51.10 -9.03
CA GLU A 161 -55.72 50.89 -8.94
C GLU A 161 -55.38 49.93 -7.78
N LEU A 162 -55.96 50.13 -6.60
CA LEU A 162 -55.76 49.23 -5.45
C LEU A 162 -56.30 47.81 -5.70
N LYS A 163 -57.40 47.66 -6.43
CA LYS A 163 -57.92 46.33 -6.84
C LYS A 163 -56.99 45.65 -7.82
N ASP A 164 -56.43 46.39 -8.77
CA ASP A 164 -55.52 45.87 -9.78
C ASP A 164 -54.18 45.45 -9.12
N GLU A 165 -53.62 46.29 -8.23
CA GLU A 165 -52.46 45.97 -7.40
C GLU A 165 -52.70 44.73 -6.53
N TYR A 166 -53.87 44.64 -5.88
CA TYR A 166 -54.24 43.47 -5.07
C TYR A 166 -54.34 42.19 -5.92
N ASN A 167 -54.94 42.28 -7.11
CA ASN A 167 -55.04 41.15 -8.03
C ASN A 167 -53.68 40.71 -8.56
N GLU A 168 -52.77 41.66 -8.82
CA GLU A 168 -51.40 41.38 -9.23
C GLU A 168 -50.61 40.69 -8.12
N ALA A 169 -50.68 41.20 -6.88
CA ALA A 169 -50.07 40.57 -5.72
C ALA A 169 -50.59 39.13 -5.47
N ILE A 170 -51.89 38.88 -5.69
CA ILE A 170 -52.46 37.53 -5.62
C ILE A 170 -51.87 36.62 -6.70
N LYS A 171 -51.73 37.11 -7.93
CA LYS A 171 -51.16 36.33 -9.04
C LYS A 171 -49.70 35.98 -8.77
N GLU A 172 -48.90 36.95 -8.33
CA GLU A 172 -47.51 36.73 -7.93
C GLU A 172 -47.41 35.72 -6.79
N HIS A 173 -48.24 35.86 -5.76
CA HIS A 173 -48.23 34.92 -4.64
C HIS A 173 -48.60 33.49 -5.09
N LYS A 174 -49.58 33.33 -5.97
CA LYS A 174 -49.94 32.03 -6.55
C LYS A 174 -48.82 31.44 -7.40
N GLN A 175 -48.15 32.25 -8.21
CA GLN A 175 -47.02 31.81 -9.03
C GLN A 175 -45.84 31.38 -8.15
N ASN A 176 -45.45 32.21 -7.18
CA ASN A 176 -44.39 31.89 -6.23
C ASN A 176 -44.73 30.62 -5.45
N LYS A 177 -45.97 30.46 -4.98
CA LYS A 177 -46.41 29.22 -4.32
C LYS A 177 -46.27 27.99 -5.22
N ALA A 178 -46.65 28.10 -6.49
CA ALA A 178 -46.50 26.99 -7.44
C ALA A 178 -45.04 26.63 -7.71
N ILE A 179 -44.15 27.63 -7.78
CA ILE A 179 -42.69 27.43 -7.89
C ILE A 179 -42.17 26.70 -6.64
N TRP A 180 -42.52 27.18 -5.44
CA TRP A 180 -42.12 26.55 -4.18
C TRP A 180 -42.63 25.11 -4.05
N ASP A 181 -43.88 24.85 -4.43
CA ASP A 181 -44.45 23.50 -4.40
C ASP A 181 -43.73 22.55 -5.39
N LYS A 182 -43.32 23.07 -6.55
CA LYS A 182 -42.52 22.32 -7.53
C LYS A 182 -41.12 22.01 -7.01
N GLU A 183 -40.41 23.01 -6.49
CA GLU A 183 -39.07 22.84 -5.89
C GLU A 183 -39.11 21.88 -4.70
N LYS A 184 -40.13 22.00 -3.85
CA LYS A 184 -40.36 21.06 -2.75
C LYS A 184 -40.57 19.63 -3.26
N GLY A 185 -41.33 19.45 -4.34
CA GLY A 185 -41.52 18.15 -4.98
C GLY A 185 -40.22 17.57 -5.54
N GLU A 186 -39.41 18.40 -6.20
CA GLU A 186 -38.10 18.00 -6.74
C GLU A 186 -37.12 17.62 -5.61
N LEU A 187 -37.07 18.38 -4.53
CA LEU A 187 -36.26 18.06 -3.35
C LEU A 187 -36.72 16.77 -2.67
N LEU A 188 -38.02 16.53 -2.53
CA LEU A 188 -38.54 15.27 -1.99
C LEU A 188 -38.18 14.07 -2.87
N LYS A 189 -38.20 14.24 -4.19
CA LYS A 189 -37.79 13.20 -5.15
C LYS A 189 -36.29 12.91 -5.03
N GLN A 190 -35.45 13.94 -4.96
CA GLN A 190 -34.00 13.78 -4.75
C GLN A 190 -33.70 13.08 -3.41
N ILE A 191 -34.43 13.42 -2.34
CA ILE A 191 -34.30 12.74 -1.04
C ILE A 191 -34.66 11.26 -1.16
N ALA A 192 -35.73 10.91 -1.89
CA ALA A 192 -36.10 9.51 -2.11
C ALA A 192 -35.01 8.77 -2.92
N GLU A 193 -34.56 9.34 -4.04
CA GLU A 193 -33.49 8.75 -4.87
C GLU A 193 -32.18 8.55 -4.10
N MET A 194 -31.81 9.50 -3.23
CA MET A 194 -30.61 9.37 -2.39
C MET A 194 -30.77 8.31 -1.30
N LYS A 195 -31.99 8.14 -0.75
CA LYS A 195 -32.29 7.06 0.20
C LYS A 195 -32.21 5.68 -0.48
N ASP A 196 -32.74 5.56 -1.69
CA ASP A 196 -32.71 4.32 -2.46
C ASP A 196 -31.26 3.94 -2.83
N LYS A 197 -30.48 4.90 -3.32
CA LYS A 197 -29.03 4.71 -3.57
C LYS A 197 -28.26 4.32 -2.30
N LEU A 198 -28.61 4.90 -1.16
CA LEU A 198 -27.99 4.55 0.12
C LEU A 198 -28.37 3.13 0.55
N LEU A 199 -29.62 2.70 0.34
CA LEU A 199 -30.05 1.33 0.60
C LEU A 199 -29.34 0.33 -0.33
N GLU A 200 -29.24 0.62 -1.63
CA GLU A 200 -28.50 -0.20 -2.60
C GLU A 200 -27.02 -0.32 -2.24
N ALA A 201 -26.37 0.80 -1.86
CA ALA A 201 -24.99 0.80 -1.41
C ALA A 201 -24.79 -0.01 -0.10
N ASN A 202 -25.78 0.03 0.80
CA ASN A 202 -25.72 -0.71 2.06
C ASN A 202 -25.93 -2.21 1.85
N VAL A 203 -26.85 -2.61 0.97
CA VAL A 203 -27.06 -4.02 0.59
C VAL A 203 -25.82 -4.57 -0.09
N THR A 204 -25.29 -3.87 -1.10
CA THR A 204 -24.06 -4.30 -1.80
C THR A 204 -22.84 -4.37 -0.87
N SER A 205 -22.68 -3.40 0.03
CA SER A 205 -21.61 -3.45 1.05
C SER A 205 -21.80 -4.63 2.01
N LYS A 206 -23.04 -4.93 2.42
CA LYS A 206 -23.35 -6.07 3.28
C LYS A 206 -23.08 -7.41 2.59
N ASP A 207 -23.42 -7.52 1.30
CA ASP A 207 -23.15 -8.70 0.49
C ASP A 207 -21.64 -8.92 0.32
N GLN A 208 -20.89 -7.88 -0.02
CA GLN A 208 -19.42 -7.93 -0.07
C GLN A 208 -18.80 -8.33 1.28
N MET A 209 -19.30 -7.77 2.39
CA MET A 209 -18.86 -8.15 3.72
C MET A 209 -19.19 -9.60 4.06
N SER A 210 -20.30 -10.14 3.54
CA SER A 210 -20.68 -11.55 3.71
C SER A 210 -19.77 -12.47 2.90
N GLU A 211 -19.46 -12.12 1.65
CA GLU A 211 -18.52 -12.85 0.80
C GLU A 211 -17.11 -12.84 1.41
N MET A 212 -16.60 -11.68 1.81
CA MET A 212 -15.30 -11.58 2.48
C MET A 212 -15.23 -12.39 3.78
N LYS A 213 -16.32 -12.47 4.54
CA LYS A 213 -16.39 -13.33 5.74
C LYS A 213 -16.33 -14.80 5.37
N LYS A 214 -17.07 -15.21 4.32
CA LYS A 214 -17.04 -16.60 3.84
C LYS A 214 -15.64 -16.99 3.35
N ASP A 215 -14.99 -16.13 2.58
CA ASP A 215 -13.61 -16.34 2.12
C ASP A 215 -12.63 -16.40 3.30
N MET A 216 -12.81 -15.55 4.31
CA MET A 216 -12.01 -15.59 5.53
C MET A 216 -12.18 -16.91 6.29
N ASP A 217 -13.42 -17.39 6.44
CA ASP A 217 -13.72 -18.65 7.12
C ASP A 217 -13.14 -19.85 6.33
N GLU A 218 -13.24 -19.84 4.99
CA GLU A 218 -12.63 -20.85 4.11
C GLU A 218 -11.10 -20.86 4.24
N LEU A 219 -10.45 -19.69 4.28
CA LEU A 219 -9.01 -19.56 4.48
C LEU A 219 -8.58 -20.01 5.89
N LEU A 220 -9.35 -19.68 6.92
CA LEU A 220 -9.08 -20.13 8.29
C LEU A 220 -9.18 -21.65 8.41
N GLN A 221 -10.19 -22.26 7.78
CA GLN A 221 -10.34 -23.71 7.76
C GLN A 221 -9.21 -24.40 6.99
N ALA A 222 -8.78 -23.83 5.85
CA ALA A 222 -7.63 -24.34 5.10
C ALA A 222 -6.32 -24.22 5.89
N LEU A 223 -6.13 -23.11 6.61
CA LEU A 223 -4.98 -22.90 7.49
C LEU A 223 -4.95 -23.91 8.64
N GLU A 224 -6.09 -24.16 9.29
CA GLU A 224 -6.21 -25.16 10.34
C GLU A 224 -5.92 -26.57 9.81
N GLY A 225 -6.45 -26.91 8.64
CA GLY A 225 -6.11 -28.16 7.93
C GLY A 225 -4.60 -28.30 7.70
N ALA A 226 -3.96 -27.29 7.13
CA ALA A 226 -2.52 -27.30 6.90
C ALA A 226 -1.70 -27.38 8.21
N GLN A 227 -2.15 -26.74 9.29
CA GLN A 227 -1.50 -26.84 10.60
C GLN A 227 -1.58 -28.27 11.15
N THR A 228 -2.73 -28.94 11.05
CA THR A 228 -2.87 -30.34 11.48
C THR A 228 -1.99 -31.29 10.66
N GLU A 229 -1.88 -31.08 9.33
CA GLU A 229 -0.97 -31.85 8.48
C GLU A 229 0.49 -31.65 8.89
N VAL A 230 0.90 -30.42 9.17
CA VAL A 230 2.26 -30.12 9.66
C VAL A 230 2.52 -30.81 11.00
N GLU A 231 1.55 -30.85 11.92
CA GLU A 231 1.70 -31.58 13.18
C GLU A 231 1.83 -33.09 12.98
N ILE A 232 1.05 -33.68 12.07
CA ILE A 232 1.14 -35.10 11.73
C ILE A 232 2.52 -35.40 11.11
N LEU A 233 2.97 -34.58 10.16
CA LEU A 233 4.28 -34.72 9.53
C LEU A 233 5.42 -34.56 10.56
N LYS A 234 5.33 -33.61 11.49
CA LYS A 234 6.28 -33.47 12.59
C LYS A 234 6.33 -34.73 13.44
N LYS A 235 5.18 -35.30 13.83
CA LYS A 235 5.12 -36.56 14.58
C LYS A 235 5.77 -37.71 13.79
N GLU A 236 5.50 -37.82 12.49
CA GLU A 236 6.13 -38.86 11.67
C GLU A 236 7.64 -38.66 11.54
N VAL A 237 8.12 -37.42 11.36
CA VAL A 237 9.56 -37.11 11.36
C VAL A 237 10.22 -37.48 12.69
N THR A 238 9.59 -37.17 13.84
CA THR A 238 10.12 -37.58 15.15
C THR A 238 10.18 -39.10 15.32
N LYS A 239 9.20 -39.82 14.77
CA LYS A 239 9.20 -41.28 14.77
C LYS A 239 10.29 -41.84 13.88
N GLN A 240 10.49 -41.30 12.68
CA GLN A 240 11.53 -41.76 11.75
C GLN A 240 12.94 -41.43 12.26
N THR A 241 13.14 -40.27 12.87
CA THR A 241 14.41 -39.90 13.53
C THR A 241 14.73 -40.84 14.69
N SER A 242 13.77 -41.15 15.56
CA SER A 242 13.97 -42.14 16.63
C SER A 242 14.32 -43.54 16.11
N LYS A 243 13.72 -43.96 14.98
CA LYS A 243 14.06 -45.23 14.32
C LYS A 243 15.46 -45.20 13.72
N ALA A 244 15.86 -44.08 13.10
CA ALA A 244 17.21 -43.92 12.57
C ALA A 244 18.26 -43.96 13.69
N GLU A 245 18.00 -43.31 14.83
CA GLU A 245 18.84 -43.40 16.04
C GLU A 245 18.93 -44.83 16.58
N GLN A 246 17.82 -45.56 16.61
CA GLN A 246 17.82 -46.99 16.97
C GLN A 246 18.64 -47.83 15.99
N CYS A 247 18.55 -47.58 14.68
CA CYS A 247 19.38 -48.27 13.69
C CYS A 247 20.86 -47.94 13.87
N ILE A 248 21.21 -46.69 14.17
CA ILE A 248 22.60 -46.28 14.43
C ILE A 248 23.13 -46.99 15.69
N THR A 249 22.36 -47.00 16.78
CA THR A 249 22.76 -47.69 18.02
C THR A 249 22.93 -49.19 17.80
N LEU A 250 22.01 -49.86 17.11
CA LEU A 250 22.14 -51.27 16.75
C LEU A 250 23.37 -51.52 15.87
N LYS A 251 23.64 -50.66 14.88
CA LYS A 251 24.84 -50.76 14.03
C LYS A 251 26.11 -50.65 14.86
N THR A 252 26.20 -49.68 15.77
CA THR A 252 27.37 -49.53 16.66
C THR A 252 27.55 -50.72 17.61
N GLN A 253 26.46 -51.33 18.10
CA GLN A 253 26.53 -52.56 18.89
C GLN A 253 27.02 -53.74 18.05
N LEU A 254 26.55 -53.86 16.82
CA LEU A 254 26.97 -54.92 15.90
C LEU A 254 28.44 -54.76 15.52
N GLU A 255 28.92 -53.54 15.26
CA GLU A 255 30.33 -53.24 15.04
C GLU A 255 31.19 -53.64 16.25
N LYS A 256 30.76 -53.32 17.49
CA LYS A 256 31.44 -53.79 18.71
C LYS A 256 31.49 -55.31 18.79
N GLN A 257 30.38 -56.00 18.57
CA GLN A 257 30.33 -57.46 18.60
C GLN A 257 31.22 -58.08 17.51
N THR A 258 31.25 -57.51 16.31
CA THR A 258 32.14 -57.99 15.24
C THR A 258 33.61 -57.80 15.59
N PHE A 259 33.96 -56.70 16.25
CA PHE A 259 35.32 -56.45 16.73
C PHE A 259 35.72 -57.42 17.86
N GLU A 260 34.83 -57.67 18.81
CA GLU A 260 35.03 -58.68 19.86
C GLU A 260 35.19 -60.09 19.27
N LEU A 261 34.33 -60.47 18.33
CA LEU A 261 34.45 -61.73 17.59
C LEU A 261 35.78 -61.84 16.85
N GLN A 262 36.24 -60.75 16.23
CA GLN A 262 37.52 -60.72 15.53
C GLN A 262 38.70 -60.90 16.51
N GLN A 263 38.66 -60.27 17.69
CA GLN A 263 39.65 -60.50 18.73
C GLN A 263 39.66 -61.96 19.22
N VAL A 264 38.49 -62.53 19.48
CA VAL A 264 38.37 -63.94 19.90
C VAL A 264 38.88 -64.86 18.80
N THR A 265 38.54 -64.59 17.54
CA THR A 265 39.02 -65.37 16.39
C THR A 265 40.54 -65.29 16.26
N ASN A 266 41.15 -64.11 16.46
CA ASN A 266 42.61 -63.97 16.44
C ASN A 266 43.27 -64.75 17.58
N LYS A 267 42.74 -64.66 18.81
CA LYS A 267 43.21 -65.48 19.94
C LYS A 267 43.07 -66.97 19.69
N LEU A 268 41.98 -67.38 19.04
CA LEU A 268 41.74 -68.78 18.70
C LEU A 268 42.78 -69.27 17.68
N LYS A 269 43.10 -68.44 16.67
CA LYS A 269 44.19 -68.72 15.72
C LYS A 269 45.57 -68.78 16.39
N GLU A 270 45.85 -67.91 17.35
CA GLU A 270 47.08 -67.95 18.16
C GLU A 270 47.18 -69.25 18.95
N LEU A 271 46.10 -69.65 19.64
CA LEU A 271 46.04 -70.92 20.37
C LEU A 271 46.12 -72.14 19.43
N GLU A 272 45.55 -72.07 18.23
CA GLU A 272 45.69 -73.11 17.21
C GLU A 272 47.14 -73.22 16.72
N TYR A 273 47.82 -72.10 16.50
CA TYR A 273 49.23 -72.05 16.15
C TYR A 273 50.10 -72.62 17.27
N GLU A 274 49.85 -72.24 18.53
CA GLU A 274 50.53 -72.82 19.68
C GLU A 274 50.29 -74.32 19.77
N ARG A 275 49.03 -74.77 19.64
CA ARG A 275 48.67 -76.21 19.63
C ARG A 275 49.43 -76.97 18.55
N ASP A 276 49.50 -76.44 17.33
CA ASP A 276 50.16 -77.13 16.23
C ASP A 276 51.68 -77.10 16.39
N SER A 277 52.26 -76.00 16.89
CA SER A 277 53.66 -75.96 17.34
C SER A 277 53.97 -77.00 18.43
N TYR A 278 53.07 -77.17 19.41
CA TYR A 278 53.19 -78.22 20.44
C TYR A 278 53.11 -79.62 19.84
N LYS A 279 52.23 -79.87 18.87
CA LYS A 279 52.15 -81.16 18.17
C LYS A 279 53.44 -81.45 17.41
N ASP A 280 54.00 -80.45 16.71
CA ASP A 280 55.27 -80.58 16.00
C ASP A 280 56.41 -80.88 16.97
N TRP A 281 56.48 -80.16 18.09
CA TRP A 281 57.41 -80.45 19.19
C TRP A 281 57.26 -81.88 19.73
N GLN A 282 56.02 -82.33 19.93
CA GLN A 282 55.74 -83.69 20.38
C GLN A 282 56.16 -84.74 19.33
N GLN A 283 55.97 -84.46 18.04
CA GLN A 283 56.42 -85.32 16.95
C GLN A 283 57.95 -85.37 16.85
N GLN A 284 58.62 -84.22 17.01
CA GLN A 284 60.08 -84.13 17.11
C GLN A 284 60.61 -84.90 18.31
N ALA A 285 59.96 -84.80 19.48
CA ALA A 285 60.31 -85.58 20.65
C ALA A 285 60.13 -87.09 20.43
N LYS A 286 59.01 -87.52 19.82
CA LYS A 286 58.78 -88.93 19.46
C LYS A 286 59.78 -89.46 18.44
N THR A 287 60.16 -88.66 17.44
CA THR A 287 61.17 -89.05 16.45
C THR A 287 62.57 -89.10 17.05
N ALA A 288 62.93 -88.15 17.92
CA ALA A 288 64.17 -88.19 18.69
C ALA A 288 64.22 -89.41 19.63
N GLN A 289 63.11 -89.73 20.30
CA GLN A 289 63.00 -90.93 21.14
C GLN A 289 63.15 -92.22 20.33
N LYS A 290 62.52 -92.32 19.15
CA LYS A 290 62.71 -93.44 18.22
C LYS A 290 64.16 -93.55 17.74
N ARG A 291 64.83 -92.41 17.46
CA ARG A 291 66.25 -92.41 17.09
C ARG A 291 67.12 -92.91 18.25
N LEU A 292 66.83 -92.50 19.48
CA LEU A 292 67.51 -92.98 20.69
C LEU A 292 67.27 -94.47 20.95
N SER A 293 66.04 -94.97 20.78
CA SER A 293 65.75 -96.41 20.91
C SER A 293 66.46 -97.21 19.83
N ASN A 294 66.44 -96.75 18.58
CA ASN A 294 67.16 -97.39 17.48
C ASN A 294 68.68 -97.34 17.72
N MET A 295 69.21 -96.24 18.27
CA MET A 295 70.62 -96.15 18.67
C MET A 295 70.94 -97.16 19.77
N ALA A 296 70.08 -97.31 20.78
CA ALA A 296 70.26 -98.31 21.83
C ALA A 296 70.15 -99.76 21.30
N GLU A 297 69.28 -100.01 20.32
CA GLU A 297 69.20 -101.29 19.61
C GLU A 297 70.44 -101.55 18.75
N LEU A 298 70.95 -100.53 18.05
CA LEU A 298 72.19 -100.60 17.29
C LEU A 298 73.39 -100.81 18.21
N GLU A 299 73.44 -100.20 19.39
CA GLU A 299 74.48 -100.44 20.40
C GLU A 299 74.43 -101.88 20.92
N LYS A 300 73.24 -102.42 21.19
CA LYS A 300 73.05 -103.84 21.53
C LYS A 300 73.47 -104.75 20.39
N GLU A 301 73.13 -104.39 19.15
CA GLU A 301 73.49 -105.14 17.95
C GLU A 301 75.00 -105.07 17.68
N VAL A 302 75.66 -103.92 17.90
CA VAL A 302 77.12 -103.78 17.89
C VAL A 302 77.73 -104.62 19.01
N GLY A 303 77.13 -104.68 20.19
CA GLY A 303 77.53 -105.57 21.27
C GLY A 303 77.43 -107.05 20.88
N ARG A 304 76.30 -107.45 20.27
CA ARG A 304 76.05 -108.79 19.75
C ARG A 304 77.02 -109.13 18.62
N LEU A 305 77.24 -108.22 17.68
CA LEU A 305 78.18 -108.36 16.58
C LEU A 305 79.61 -108.43 17.07
N ARG A 306 80.02 -107.67 18.09
CA ARG A 306 81.35 -107.78 18.73
C ARG A 306 81.52 -109.07 19.53
N ALA A 307 80.46 -109.62 20.11
CA ALA A 307 80.47 -110.94 20.75
C ALA A 307 80.54 -112.06 19.70
N ASN A 308 79.77 -111.94 18.62
CA ASN A 308 79.84 -112.82 17.47
C ASN A 308 81.18 -112.70 16.75
N GLU A 309 81.79 -111.52 16.65
CA GLU A 309 83.12 -111.29 16.08
C GLU A 309 84.20 -111.92 16.96
N ARG A 310 84.04 -111.95 18.29
CA ARG A 310 84.92 -112.75 19.16
C ARG A 310 84.75 -114.25 18.92
N SER A 311 83.52 -114.75 18.89
CA SER A 311 83.22 -116.15 18.56
C SER A 311 83.71 -116.54 17.15
N LEU A 312 83.58 -115.62 16.19
CA LEU A 312 84.07 -115.77 14.84
C LEU A 312 85.59 -115.70 14.81
N ARG A 313 86.27 -114.83 15.56
CA ARG A 313 87.74 -114.85 15.70
C ARG A 313 88.24 -116.18 16.27
N ASP A 314 87.56 -116.73 17.26
CA ASP A 314 87.90 -118.06 17.81
C ASP A 314 87.65 -119.16 16.76
N SER A 315 86.57 -119.04 15.99
CA SER A 315 86.32 -119.93 14.85
C SER A 315 87.31 -119.70 13.69
N VAL A 316 87.81 -118.48 13.51
CA VAL A 316 88.75 -118.04 12.45
C VAL A 316 90.17 -118.40 12.82
N CYS A 317 90.56 -118.54 14.09
CA CYS A 317 91.82 -119.22 14.43
C CYS A 317 91.77 -120.69 13.99
N ASN A 318 90.62 -121.35 14.16
CA ASN A 318 90.40 -122.71 13.66
C ASN A 318 90.21 -122.76 12.13
N LYS A 319 89.69 -121.69 11.53
CA LYS A 319 89.49 -121.53 10.09
C LYS A 319 90.74 -121.06 9.35
N LEU A 320 91.67 -120.31 9.95
CA LEU A 320 92.95 -119.84 9.37
C LEU A 320 93.87 -121.01 9.06
N LEU A 321 93.81 -122.06 9.89
CA LEU A 321 94.46 -123.34 9.63
C LEU A 321 93.89 -124.07 8.40
N LEU A 322 92.61 -123.83 8.08
CA LEU A 322 91.88 -124.40 6.92
C LEU A 322 91.87 -123.44 5.72
N GLU A 323 91.97 -122.13 5.94
CA GLU A 323 92.01 -121.06 4.94
C GLU A 323 93.39 -120.92 4.34
N GLU A 324 94.48 -121.31 5.01
CA GLU A 324 95.79 -121.45 4.35
C GLU A 324 95.75 -122.58 3.27
N GLN A 325 94.87 -123.58 3.45
CA GLN A 325 94.61 -124.62 2.45
C GLN A 325 93.55 -124.22 1.39
N VAL A 326 92.65 -123.28 1.71
CA VAL A 326 91.56 -122.83 0.82
C VAL A 326 91.87 -121.53 0.08
N HIS A 327 92.80 -120.69 0.54
CA HIS A 327 93.28 -119.47 -0.13
C HIS A 327 93.98 -119.76 -1.46
N GLN A 328 94.49 -120.98 -1.67
CA GLN A 328 94.96 -121.44 -2.97
C GLN A 328 93.82 -121.80 -3.96
N LEU A 329 92.59 -122.01 -3.46
CA LEU A 329 91.42 -122.35 -4.27
C LEU A 329 90.45 -121.15 -4.45
N GLN A 330 90.37 -120.23 -3.47
CA GLN A 330 89.45 -119.08 -3.49
C GLN A 330 89.90 -117.92 -4.39
N SER A 331 91.22 -117.71 -4.57
CA SER A 331 91.77 -116.72 -5.54
C SER A 331 91.30 -116.99 -6.99
N ARG A 332 90.79 -118.19 -7.26
CA ARG A 332 90.27 -118.61 -8.56
C ARG A 332 88.79 -118.27 -8.77
N VAL A 333 88.08 -117.89 -7.71
CA VAL A 333 86.63 -117.61 -7.69
C VAL A 333 86.33 -116.10 -7.67
N ASP A 334 87.19 -115.29 -7.07
CA ASP A 334 87.02 -113.82 -6.94
C ASP A 334 87.03 -113.04 -8.27
N ALA A 335 87.31 -113.69 -9.40
CA ALA A 335 87.25 -113.08 -10.73
C ALA A 335 85.81 -112.99 -11.32
N LEU A 336 84.79 -113.63 -10.73
CA LEU A 336 83.46 -113.81 -11.36
C LEU A 336 82.28 -113.08 -10.66
N GLN A 337 82.51 -112.33 -9.57
CA GLN A 337 81.44 -111.72 -8.76
C GLN A 337 80.83 -110.38 -9.26
N PRO A 338 81.48 -109.52 -10.09
CA PRO A 338 80.92 -108.19 -10.41
C PRO A 338 79.73 -108.18 -11.39
N VAL A 339 79.37 -109.31 -12.02
CA VAL A 339 78.26 -109.38 -13.01
C VAL A 339 76.88 -109.53 -12.35
N GLN A 340 76.81 -109.87 -11.07
CA GLN A 340 75.56 -110.19 -10.38
C GLN A 340 74.85 -108.96 -9.76
N GLU A 341 75.59 -107.87 -9.50
CA GLU A 341 75.08 -106.67 -8.81
C GLU A 341 74.30 -105.73 -9.76
N GLU A 342 74.64 -105.68 -11.05
CA GLU A 342 73.98 -104.79 -12.04
C GLU A 342 72.52 -105.21 -12.37
N LEU A 343 72.14 -106.47 -12.15
CA LEU A 343 70.79 -106.99 -12.46
C LEU A 343 69.72 -106.59 -11.42
N HIS A 344 70.11 -106.27 -10.19
CA HIS A 344 69.17 -105.98 -9.09
C HIS A 344 68.67 -104.54 -9.11
N GLU A 345 69.53 -103.59 -9.50
CA GLU A 345 69.24 -102.15 -9.50
C GLU A 345 68.20 -101.73 -10.56
N ALA A 346 68.13 -102.46 -11.68
CA ALA A 346 67.19 -102.19 -12.77
C ALA A 346 65.72 -102.51 -12.42
N LYS A 347 65.46 -103.46 -11.51
CA LYS A 347 64.10 -103.92 -11.18
C LYS A 347 63.32 -102.95 -10.28
N VAL A 348 63.99 -102.13 -9.47
CA VAL A 348 63.35 -101.22 -8.50
C VAL A 348 62.82 -99.93 -9.14
N LYS A 349 63.43 -99.46 -10.24
CA LYS A 349 63.02 -98.22 -10.91
C LYS A 349 61.69 -98.35 -11.67
N ILE A 350 61.38 -99.55 -12.18
CA ILE A 350 60.19 -99.82 -12.99
C ILE A 350 58.89 -99.70 -12.17
N SER A 351 58.85 -100.20 -10.92
CA SER A 351 57.60 -100.20 -10.13
C SER A 351 57.17 -98.82 -9.61
N SER A 352 58.09 -97.85 -9.55
CA SER A 352 57.81 -96.50 -9.05
C SER A 352 57.09 -95.61 -10.07
N LEU A 353 57.35 -95.82 -11.37
CA LEU A 353 56.79 -95.02 -12.47
C LEU A 353 55.36 -95.43 -12.82
N GLU A 354 54.99 -96.70 -12.60
CA GLU A 354 53.64 -97.22 -12.86
C GLU A 354 52.58 -96.63 -11.91
N SER A 355 52.95 -96.31 -10.66
CA SER A 355 52.03 -95.76 -9.65
C SER A 355 51.64 -94.29 -9.90
N MET A 356 52.55 -93.49 -10.47
CA MET A 356 52.26 -92.09 -10.80
C MET A 356 51.37 -91.95 -12.03
N LEU A 357 51.49 -92.86 -12.99
CA LEU A 357 50.73 -92.84 -14.25
C LEU A 357 49.23 -93.10 -14.02
N GLU A 358 48.86 -93.90 -13.02
CA GLU A 358 47.46 -94.25 -12.74
C GLU A 358 46.67 -93.09 -12.09
N LYS A 359 47.32 -92.21 -11.33
CA LYS A 359 46.68 -91.04 -10.69
C LYS A 359 46.24 -89.99 -11.71
N TYR A 360 47.04 -89.76 -12.75
CA TYR A 360 46.70 -88.79 -13.81
C TYR A 360 45.57 -89.30 -14.73
N LYS A 361 45.48 -90.62 -14.95
CA LYS A 361 44.37 -91.23 -15.72
C LYS A 361 43.01 -91.09 -15.02
N ALA A 362 42.97 -91.05 -13.70
CA ALA A 362 41.72 -90.94 -12.94
C ALA A 362 41.06 -89.55 -13.08
N VAL A 363 41.85 -88.47 -13.11
CA VAL A 363 41.37 -87.08 -13.26
C VAL A 363 40.89 -86.79 -14.68
N ALA A 364 41.53 -87.40 -15.69
CA ALA A 364 41.11 -87.29 -17.09
C ALA A 364 39.74 -87.95 -17.36
N ARG A 365 39.45 -89.09 -16.73
CA ARG A 365 38.17 -89.80 -16.90
C ARG A 365 36.96 -89.05 -16.32
N SER A 366 37.13 -88.24 -15.26
CA SER A 366 36.00 -87.49 -14.65
C SER A 366 35.53 -86.27 -15.46
N ALA A 367 36.29 -85.84 -16.46
CA ALA A 367 35.96 -84.71 -17.33
C ALA A 367 35.47 -85.11 -18.73
N GLY A 368 35.30 -86.42 -19.00
CA GLY A 368 34.74 -86.92 -20.26
C GLY A 368 35.66 -86.77 -21.48
N VAL A 369 36.97 -86.92 -21.30
CA VAL A 369 37.95 -86.76 -22.39
C VAL A 369 38.95 -87.92 -22.43
N ASP A 370 38.95 -88.68 -23.54
CA ASP A 370 39.77 -89.90 -23.69
C ASP A 370 41.15 -89.67 -24.36
N SER A 371 41.55 -88.44 -24.66
CA SER A 371 42.89 -88.13 -25.23
C SER A 371 43.55 -86.89 -24.62
N ALA A 372 44.89 -86.95 -24.45
CA ALA A 372 45.70 -85.86 -23.90
C ALA A 372 45.61 -84.56 -24.70
N THR A 373 45.40 -84.67 -26.02
CA THR A 373 45.19 -83.55 -26.94
C THR A 373 43.86 -82.84 -26.72
N ALA A 374 42.79 -83.56 -26.38
CA ALA A 374 41.47 -82.97 -26.17
C ALA A 374 41.36 -82.20 -24.84
N LEU A 375 42.13 -82.61 -23.82
CA LEU A 375 42.26 -81.86 -22.56
C LEU A 375 43.01 -80.54 -22.76
N ALA A 376 44.08 -80.56 -23.56
CA ALA A 376 44.83 -79.35 -23.92
C ALA A 376 43.95 -78.34 -24.68
N THR A 377 43.16 -78.81 -25.67
CA THR A 377 42.26 -77.93 -26.42
C THR A 377 41.12 -77.34 -25.58
N ALA A 378 40.58 -78.11 -24.62
CA ALA A 378 39.56 -77.61 -23.71
C ALA A 378 40.13 -76.54 -22.75
N LEU A 379 41.35 -76.76 -22.25
CA LEU A 379 42.05 -75.78 -21.43
C LEU A 379 42.38 -74.50 -22.22
N ASP A 380 42.87 -74.63 -23.45
CA ASP A 380 43.19 -73.49 -24.32
C ASP A 380 41.94 -72.69 -24.71
N SER A 381 40.79 -73.34 -24.95
CA SER A 381 39.53 -72.64 -25.23
C SER A 381 38.96 -71.91 -24.00
N ALA A 382 39.05 -72.51 -22.81
CA ALA A 382 38.68 -71.86 -21.55
C ALA A 382 39.58 -70.65 -21.25
N LEU A 383 40.88 -70.77 -21.51
CA LEU A 383 41.84 -69.69 -21.27
C LEU A 383 41.64 -68.55 -22.29
N ASN A 384 41.41 -68.87 -23.56
CA ASN A 384 41.10 -67.87 -24.60
C ASN A 384 39.77 -67.13 -24.37
N THR A 385 38.74 -67.81 -23.88
CA THR A 385 37.45 -67.16 -23.55
C THR A 385 37.60 -66.19 -22.38
N GLN A 386 38.39 -66.54 -21.36
CA GLN A 386 38.70 -65.66 -20.25
C GLN A 386 39.58 -64.47 -20.67
N LEU A 387 40.52 -64.67 -21.59
CA LEU A 387 41.34 -63.60 -22.16
C LEU A 387 40.51 -62.63 -23.02
N SER A 388 39.54 -63.14 -23.78
CA SER A 388 38.61 -62.30 -24.56
C SER A 388 37.66 -61.50 -23.66
N ALA A 389 37.12 -62.12 -22.59
CA ALA A 389 36.24 -61.44 -21.64
C ALA A 389 36.97 -60.32 -20.86
N THR A 390 38.23 -60.55 -20.48
CA THR A 390 39.07 -59.53 -19.81
C THR A 390 39.43 -58.40 -20.77
N ALA A 391 39.75 -58.69 -22.03
CA ALA A 391 39.96 -57.67 -23.06
C ALA A 391 38.70 -56.82 -23.33
N ALA A 392 37.52 -57.44 -23.41
CA ALA A 392 36.24 -56.73 -23.59
C ALA A 392 35.91 -55.83 -22.39
N THR A 393 36.18 -56.30 -21.16
CA THR A 393 35.99 -55.51 -19.94
C THR A 393 36.94 -54.32 -19.89
N SER A 394 38.21 -54.52 -20.23
CA SER A 394 39.19 -53.43 -20.35
C SER A 394 38.78 -52.40 -21.40
N HIS A 395 38.24 -52.86 -22.54
CA HIS A 395 37.77 -51.96 -23.60
C HIS A 395 36.57 -51.12 -23.15
N ALA A 396 35.57 -51.73 -22.51
CA ALA A 396 34.42 -51.02 -21.94
C ALA A 396 34.85 -49.99 -20.88
N HIS A 397 35.85 -50.33 -20.05
CA HIS A 397 36.40 -49.40 -19.06
C HIS A 397 37.09 -48.19 -19.72
N SER A 398 37.85 -48.42 -20.81
CA SER A 398 38.48 -47.34 -21.57
C SER A 398 37.47 -46.42 -22.26
N GLN A 399 36.39 -46.98 -22.80
CA GLN A 399 35.30 -46.20 -23.40
C GLN A 399 34.55 -45.36 -22.36
N LEU A 400 34.31 -45.91 -21.17
CA LEU A 400 33.72 -45.15 -20.05
C LEU A 400 34.60 -43.98 -19.62
N ALA A 401 35.92 -44.18 -19.55
CA ALA A 401 36.86 -43.11 -19.22
C ALA A 401 36.85 -42.00 -20.28
N GLN A 402 36.86 -42.35 -21.56
CA GLN A 402 36.78 -41.39 -22.68
C GLN A 402 35.47 -40.60 -22.64
N LEU A 403 34.32 -41.27 -22.48
CA LEU A 403 33.02 -40.59 -22.38
C LEU A 403 32.93 -39.69 -21.14
N ALA A 404 33.55 -40.08 -20.02
CA ALA A 404 33.59 -39.23 -18.83
C ALA A 404 34.41 -37.95 -19.05
N GLU A 405 35.52 -38.04 -19.78
CA GLU A 405 36.35 -36.89 -20.17
C GLU A 405 35.63 -35.98 -21.18
N GLU A 406 34.92 -36.54 -22.16
CA GLU A 406 34.06 -35.80 -23.09
C GLU A 406 32.93 -35.06 -22.36
N VAL A 407 32.29 -35.70 -21.37
CA VAL A 407 31.27 -35.04 -20.56
C VAL A 407 31.86 -33.91 -19.71
N ALA A 408 33.08 -34.08 -19.19
CA ALA A 408 33.75 -33.03 -18.42
C ALA A 408 34.12 -31.82 -19.30
N THR A 409 34.65 -32.06 -20.50
CA THR A 409 34.99 -31.01 -21.46
C THR A 409 33.75 -30.27 -21.96
N LEU A 410 32.66 -30.98 -22.31
CA LEU A 410 31.39 -30.36 -22.70
C LEU A 410 30.76 -29.53 -21.57
N LYS A 411 30.88 -29.96 -20.31
CA LYS A 411 30.44 -29.15 -19.16
C LYS A 411 31.26 -27.87 -19.03
N PHE A 412 32.57 -27.96 -19.16
CA PHE A 412 33.45 -26.78 -19.14
C PHE A 412 33.12 -25.80 -20.28
N GLU A 413 32.88 -26.29 -21.49
CA GLU A 413 32.47 -25.46 -22.62
C GLU A 413 31.09 -24.81 -22.40
N ARG A 414 30.13 -25.55 -21.83
CA ARG A 414 28.82 -25.03 -21.45
C ARG A 414 28.97 -23.91 -20.43
N ASP A 415 29.78 -24.09 -19.39
CA ASP A 415 29.98 -23.08 -18.34
C ASP A 415 30.73 -21.84 -18.87
N LYS A 416 31.68 -22.05 -19.79
CA LYS A 416 32.34 -20.95 -20.50
C LYS A 416 31.37 -20.18 -21.41
N ALA A 417 30.45 -20.88 -22.08
CA ALA A 417 29.42 -20.27 -22.92
C ALA A 417 28.37 -19.52 -22.09
N THR A 418 27.97 -20.07 -20.93
CA THR A 418 27.03 -19.39 -20.02
C THR A 418 27.66 -18.15 -19.39
N GLY A 419 28.95 -18.18 -19.03
CA GLY A 419 29.72 -17.00 -18.61
C GLY A 419 29.69 -15.89 -19.66
N LYS A 420 30.06 -16.22 -20.92
CA LYS A 420 30.00 -15.27 -22.04
C LYS A 420 28.59 -14.71 -22.28
N LEU A 421 27.55 -15.53 -22.12
CA LEU A 421 26.17 -15.09 -22.26
C LEU A 421 25.80 -14.07 -21.17
N ASN A 422 26.20 -14.30 -19.92
CA ASN A 422 25.96 -13.38 -18.82
C ASN A 422 26.68 -12.04 -19.01
N ASP A 423 27.93 -12.08 -19.49
CA ASP A 423 28.68 -10.87 -19.83
C ASP A 423 27.97 -10.06 -20.94
N LEU A 424 27.53 -10.73 -22.01
CA LEU A 424 26.77 -10.10 -23.09
C LEU A 424 25.43 -9.53 -22.61
N LEU A 425 24.74 -10.20 -21.68
CA LEU A 425 23.51 -9.69 -21.08
C LEU A 425 23.76 -8.43 -20.24
N SER A 426 24.85 -8.41 -19.47
CA SER A 426 25.28 -7.22 -18.70
C SER A 426 25.63 -6.05 -19.63
N VAL A 427 26.40 -6.32 -20.69
CA VAL A 427 26.73 -5.33 -21.73
C VAL A 427 25.47 -4.81 -22.41
N ARG A 428 24.53 -5.68 -22.79
CA ARG A 428 23.25 -5.28 -23.38
C ARG A 428 22.47 -4.35 -22.46
N LYS A 429 22.35 -4.68 -21.17
CA LYS A 429 21.67 -3.83 -20.17
C LYS A 429 22.33 -2.45 -20.06
N ASN A 430 23.66 -2.40 -20.08
CA ASN A 430 24.41 -1.14 -20.05
C ASN A 430 24.19 -0.30 -21.31
N HIS A 431 24.14 -0.94 -22.49
CA HIS A 431 23.82 -0.28 -23.76
C HIS A 431 22.38 0.22 -23.79
N GLU A 432 21.40 -0.55 -23.31
CA GLU A 432 20.01 -0.12 -23.19
C GLU A 432 19.90 1.14 -22.30
N ASN A 433 20.60 1.16 -21.16
CA ASN A 433 20.67 2.33 -20.28
C ASN A 433 21.36 3.54 -20.95
N LEU A 434 22.37 3.32 -21.79
CA LEU A 434 23.03 4.38 -22.55
C LEU A 434 22.11 4.93 -23.65
N ILE A 435 21.42 4.05 -24.39
CA ILE A 435 20.45 4.43 -25.42
C ILE A 435 19.34 5.28 -24.81
N HIS A 436 18.78 4.88 -23.66
CA HIS A 436 17.77 5.67 -22.96
C HIS A 436 18.27 7.07 -22.57
N ARG A 437 19.53 7.20 -22.14
CA ARG A 437 20.15 8.50 -21.85
C ARG A 437 20.36 9.35 -23.11
N LEU A 438 20.84 8.74 -24.18
CA LEU A 438 21.05 9.42 -25.46
C LEU A 438 19.74 9.87 -26.09
N GLN A 439 18.68 9.06 -26.02
CA GLN A 439 17.33 9.45 -26.47
C GLN A 439 16.79 10.66 -25.71
N LYS A 440 16.97 10.71 -24.37
CA LYS A 440 16.60 11.89 -23.58
C LYS A 440 17.38 13.14 -23.99
N ARG A 441 18.69 13.00 -24.25
CA ARG A 441 19.54 14.11 -24.69
C ARG A 441 19.19 14.59 -26.10
N LEU A 442 18.92 13.67 -27.02
CA LEU A 442 18.49 13.98 -28.38
C LEU A 442 17.17 14.76 -28.39
N LEU A 443 16.23 14.40 -27.53
CA LEU A 443 14.96 15.12 -27.38
C LEU A 443 15.16 16.56 -26.92
N LEU A 444 16.06 16.79 -25.95
CA LEU A 444 16.42 18.12 -25.47
C LEU A 444 17.05 18.97 -26.57
N VAL A 445 18.08 18.43 -27.25
CA VAL A 445 18.76 19.14 -28.35
C VAL A 445 17.81 19.43 -29.51
N THR A 446 16.87 18.52 -29.80
CA THR A 446 15.84 18.74 -30.82
C THR A 446 14.95 19.94 -30.47
N ARG A 447 14.52 20.05 -29.20
CA ARG A 447 13.73 21.19 -28.73
C ARG A 447 14.51 22.51 -28.77
N GLU A 448 15.78 22.48 -28.37
CA GLU A 448 16.66 23.67 -28.41
C GLU A 448 16.87 24.14 -29.85
N ARG A 449 17.18 23.23 -30.78
CA ARG A 449 17.31 23.54 -32.21
C ARG A 449 16.04 24.18 -32.77
N ASP A 450 14.87 23.62 -32.44
CA ASP A 450 13.59 24.14 -32.94
C ASP A 450 13.30 25.55 -32.40
N SER A 451 13.69 25.83 -31.14
CA SER A 451 13.62 27.17 -30.55
C SER A 451 14.55 28.18 -31.25
N TYR A 452 15.79 27.81 -31.56
CA TYR A 452 16.72 28.71 -32.24
C TYR A 452 16.32 28.97 -33.70
N ARG A 453 15.78 27.95 -34.39
CA ARG A 453 15.23 28.12 -35.73
C ARG A 453 14.08 29.13 -35.75
N GLN A 454 13.19 29.05 -34.76
CA GLN A 454 12.10 30.00 -34.62
C GLN A 454 12.58 31.44 -34.38
N GLN A 455 13.68 31.64 -33.65
CA GLN A 455 14.27 32.97 -33.44
C GLN A 455 14.93 33.53 -34.71
N LEU A 456 15.64 32.70 -35.49
CA LEU A 456 16.22 33.12 -36.76
C LEU A 456 15.15 33.54 -37.78
N ASP A 457 14.04 32.80 -37.86
CA ASP A 457 12.88 33.16 -38.69
C ASP A 457 12.26 34.52 -38.30
N CYS A 458 12.40 34.95 -37.04
CA CYS A 458 11.96 36.28 -36.59
C CYS A 458 12.94 37.37 -37.05
N TYR A 459 14.25 37.14 -36.92
CA TYR A 459 15.26 38.13 -37.30
C TYR A 459 15.35 38.35 -38.82
N GLU A 460 15.16 37.32 -39.63
CA GLU A 460 15.13 37.46 -41.11
C GLU A 460 13.97 38.34 -41.58
N LYS A 461 12.82 38.27 -40.89
CA LYS A 461 11.63 39.08 -41.17
C LYS A 461 11.81 40.55 -40.78
N GLU A 462 12.67 40.85 -39.79
CA GLU A 462 12.95 42.23 -39.36
C GLU A 462 13.98 42.92 -40.25
N LEU A 463 14.97 42.18 -40.78
CA LEU A 463 16.05 42.75 -41.62
C LEU A 463 15.57 43.19 -43.02
N THR A 464 14.55 42.54 -43.56
CA THR A 464 14.03 42.85 -44.91
C THR A 464 13.23 44.17 -44.96
N VAL A 465 12.87 44.73 -43.81
CA VAL A 465 12.02 45.93 -43.69
C VAL A 465 12.82 47.24 -43.67
N THR A 466 14.14 47.19 -43.43
CA THR A 466 14.96 48.38 -43.14
C THR A 466 15.80 48.93 -44.32
N LEU A 467 15.87 48.23 -45.46
CA LEU A 467 16.81 48.52 -46.55
C LEU A 467 16.28 49.32 -47.75
N SER A 468 15.01 49.76 -47.74
CA SER A 468 14.36 50.35 -48.92
C SER A 468 13.93 51.82 -48.75
N GLY A 469 14.84 52.69 -48.31
CA GLY A 469 14.64 54.14 -48.32
C GLY A 469 15.86 54.91 -48.83
N GLU A 470 15.77 55.53 -50.02
CA GLU A 470 16.11 56.95 -50.26
C GLU A 470 16.05 57.39 -51.75
N ALA A 471 15.54 58.62 -51.93
CA ALA A 471 15.78 59.64 -52.96
C ALA A 471 15.53 59.38 -54.48
N GLY A 472 14.43 59.97 -54.99
CA GLY A 472 14.59 61.26 -55.69
C GLY A 472 14.51 61.37 -57.23
N SER A 473 14.42 60.30 -58.02
CA SER A 473 14.22 60.42 -59.49
C SER A 473 12.93 59.77 -60.00
N GLY A 474 11.93 59.71 -59.12
CA GLY A 474 10.69 59.04 -59.44
C GLY A 474 9.56 59.96 -59.82
N ASN A 475 9.58 61.30 -59.72
CA ASN A 475 8.33 62.09 -59.56
C ASN A 475 7.14 61.77 -60.52
N ALA A 476 7.35 61.26 -61.73
CA ALA A 476 6.29 60.66 -62.55
C ALA A 476 5.91 59.21 -62.13
N THR A 477 6.89 58.34 -61.90
CA THR A 477 6.79 57.05 -61.18
C THR A 477 6.35 57.17 -59.73
N LEU A 478 6.45 58.34 -59.10
CA LEU A 478 6.09 58.65 -57.71
C LEU A 478 4.67 59.18 -57.69
N LEU A 479 4.19 59.81 -58.77
CA LEU A 479 2.77 60.09 -58.99
C LEU A 479 2.03 58.85 -59.46
N ALA A 480 2.62 58.03 -60.33
CA ALA A 480 2.09 56.71 -60.69
C ALA A 480 2.18 55.75 -59.50
N ALA A 481 3.27 55.76 -58.72
CA ALA A 481 3.35 55.04 -57.44
C ALA A 481 2.54 55.72 -56.35
N ARG A 482 2.13 56.99 -56.47
CA ARG A 482 1.19 57.65 -55.54
C ARG A 482 -0.23 57.27 -55.87
N VAL A 483 -0.59 57.18 -57.15
CA VAL A 483 -1.88 56.65 -57.61
C VAL A 483 -1.94 55.15 -57.35
N GLU A 484 -0.89 54.39 -57.64
CA GLU A 484 -0.74 52.98 -57.27
C GLU A 484 -0.58 52.80 -55.76
N GLN A 485 -0.03 53.75 -54.99
CA GLN A 485 -0.08 53.75 -53.51
C GLN A 485 -1.44 54.18 -52.99
N LEU A 486 -2.22 55.00 -53.69
CA LEU A 486 -3.57 55.38 -53.30
C LEU A 486 -4.55 54.26 -53.68
N GLU A 487 -4.28 53.53 -54.75
CA GLU A 487 -4.98 52.30 -55.15
C GLU A 487 -4.50 51.11 -54.31
N LYS A 488 -3.22 51.00 -53.93
CA LYS A 488 -2.72 50.06 -52.91
C LYS A 488 -3.03 50.49 -51.48
N ALA A 489 -3.36 51.76 -51.22
CA ALA A 489 -3.88 52.21 -49.94
C ALA A 489 -5.40 52.07 -49.92
N LEU A 490 -6.12 52.18 -51.04
CA LEU A 490 -7.55 51.85 -51.12
C LEU A 490 -7.77 50.35 -51.15
N GLN A 491 -6.97 49.60 -51.90
CA GLN A 491 -6.89 48.14 -51.85
C GLN A 491 -6.27 47.72 -50.53
N GLY A 492 -5.32 48.48 -49.98
CA GLY A 492 -4.78 48.29 -48.64
C GLY A 492 -5.74 48.71 -47.55
N TYR A 493 -6.75 49.56 -47.77
CA TYR A 493 -7.82 49.90 -46.83
C TYR A 493 -8.99 48.93 -46.98
N ARG A 494 -9.19 48.33 -48.16
CA ARG A 494 -10.10 47.21 -48.39
C ARG A 494 -9.53 45.90 -47.87
N ASP A 495 -8.23 45.70 -48.02
CA ASP A 495 -7.45 44.65 -47.42
C ASP A 495 -7.18 45.00 -45.96
N LEU A 496 -7.08 46.25 -45.51
CA LEU A 496 -7.11 46.62 -44.09
C LEU A 496 -8.52 46.52 -43.56
N LEU A 497 -9.61 46.62 -44.31
CA LEU A 497 -10.96 46.31 -43.80
C LEU A 497 -11.17 44.80 -43.79
N ALA A 498 -10.72 44.06 -44.79
CA ALA A 498 -10.75 42.60 -44.81
C ALA A 498 -9.73 41.98 -43.84
N THR A 499 -8.59 42.64 -43.59
CA THR A 499 -7.59 42.29 -42.58
C THR A 499 -7.77 43.03 -41.28
N HIS A 500 -8.62 44.03 -41.11
CA HIS A 500 -9.02 44.57 -39.79
C HIS A 500 -10.34 43.92 -39.38
N ASP A 501 -11.13 43.38 -40.28
CA ASP A 501 -12.14 42.37 -39.98
C ASP A 501 -11.48 41.02 -39.75
N SER A 502 -10.46 40.62 -40.54
CA SER A 502 -9.69 39.38 -40.29
C SER A 502 -8.64 39.51 -39.18
N THR A 503 -8.09 40.70 -38.87
CA THR A 503 -7.21 40.94 -37.69
C THR A 503 -7.97 41.46 -36.49
N ALA A 504 -9.15 42.08 -36.59
CA ALA A 504 -10.04 42.18 -35.43
C ALA A 504 -10.68 40.83 -35.16
N HIS A 505 -11.03 40.01 -36.16
CA HIS A 505 -11.38 38.60 -35.92
C HIS A 505 -10.18 37.80 -35.45
N ALA A 506 -8.95 37.99 -35.97
CA ALA A 506 -7.79 37.27 -35.48
C ALA A 506 -7.39 37.77 -34.09
N LYS A 507 -7.43 39.07 -33.78
CA LYS A 507 -7.22 39.60 -32.41
C LYS A 507 -8.35 39.22 -31.48
N LEU A 508 -9.60 39.13 -31.93
CA LEU A 508 -10.72 38.60 -31.15
C LEU A 508 -10.57 37.10 -30.95
N VAL A 509 -10.09 36.35 -31.94
CA VAL A 509 -9.80 34.91 -31.81
C VAL A 509 -8.54 34.67 -30.98
N GLU A 510 -7.54 35.54 -31.03
CA GLU A 510 -6.32 35.53 -30.21
C GLU A 510 -6.66 35.93 -28.77
N SER A 511 -7.54 36.93 -28.59
CA SER A 511 -8.13 37.34 -27.31
C SER A 511 -8.98 36.22 -26.73
N LEU A 512 -9.86 35.59 -27.52
CA LEU A 512 -10.66 34.44 -27.11
C LEU A 512 -9.80 33.18 -26.91
N ARG A 513 -8.66 33.05 -27.61
CA ARG A 513 -7.66 31.99 -27.35
C ARG A 513 -6.85 32.29 -26.10
N ALA A 514 -6.53 33.54 -25.81
CA ALA A 514 -5.83 33.96 -24.60
C ALA A 514 -6.75 33.85 -23.38
N GLU A 515 -8.01 34.26 -23.50
CA GLU A 515 -9.06 34.02 -22.50
C GLU A 515 -9.36 32.53 -22.37
N GLY A 516 -9.40 31.78 -23.49
CA GLY A 516 -9.54 30.33 -23.49
C GLY A 516 -8.35 29.62 -22.86
N SER A 517 -7.12 30.13 -23.03
CA SER A 517 -5.90 29.64 -22.39
C SER A 517 -5.92 29.98 -20.91
N LYS A 518 -6.32 31.19 -20.54
CA LYS A 518 -6.44 31.65 -19.16
C LYS A 518 -7.50 30.85 -18.40
N HIS A 519 -8.67 30.63 -19.00
CA HIS A 519 -9.72 29.78 -18.43
C HIS A 519 -9.30 28.31 -18.38
N ARG A 520 -8.47 27.84 -19.33
CA ARG A 520 -7.90 26.49 -19.28
C ARG A 520 -6.87 26.37 -18.15
N GLU A 521 -6.01 27.35 -17.97
CA GLU A 521 -5.05 27.42 -16.88
C GLU A 521 -5.74 27.56 -15.52
N GLU A 522 -6.78 28.39 -15.41
CA GLU A 522 -7.63 28.52 -14.22
C GLU A 522 -8.39 27.21 -13.95
N ALA A 523 -8.93 26.55 -14.97
CA ALA A 523 -9.57 25.24 -14.82
C ALA A 523 -8.58 24.15 -14.41
N GLU A 524 -7.35 24.19 -14.93
CA GLU A 524 -6.29 23.27 -14.49
C GLU A 524 -5.81 23.59 -13.08
N ALA A 525 -5.68 24.86 -12.69
CA ALA A 525 -5.33 25.28 -11.33
C ALA A 525 -6.42 24.82 -10.35
N LEU A 526 -7.69 25.08 -10.66
CA LEU A 526 -8.84 24.60 -9.88
C LEU A 526 -8.89 23.07 -9.83
N ARG A 527 -8.55 22.36 -10.92
CA ARG A 527 -8.44 20.89 -10.91
C ARG A 527 -7.32 20.40 -9.99
N ARG A 528 -6.15 21.07 -10.00
CA ARG A 528 -5.05 20.76 -9.09
C ARG A 528 -5.45 21.02 -7.64
N ASP A 529 -6.18 22.09 -7.36
CA ASP A 529 -6.64 22.41 -6.01
C ASP A 529 -7.75 21.48 -5.54
N VAL A 530 -8.70 21.11 -6.40
CA VAL A 530 -9.69 20.06 -6.13
C VAL A 530 -8.99 18.73 -5.86
N ALA A 531 -7.94 18.38 -6.60
CA ALA A 531 -7.17 17.16 -6.35
C ALA A 531 -6.44 17.20 -4.99
N LYS A 532 -5.81 18.34 -4.65
CA LYS A 532 -5.17 18.53 -3.34
C LYS A 532 -6.18 18.47 -2.19
N LEU A 533 -7.32 19.16 -2.32
CA LEU A 533 -8.38 19.16 -1.32
C LEU A 533 -9.03 17.78 -1.17
N ARG A 534 -9.19 17.03 -2.26
CA ARG A 534 -9.64 15.63 -2.21
C ARG A 534 -8.62 14.74 -1.49
N ALA A 535 -7.33 14.87 -1.80
CA ALA A 535 -6.28 14.12 -1.12
C ALA A 535 -6.19 14.46 0.38
N GLN A 536 -6.35 15.74 0.75
CA GLN A 536 -6.41 16.16 2.15
C GLN A 536 -7.66 15.62 2.84
N ARG A 537 -8.83 15.68 2.19
CA ARG A 537 -10.06 15.05 2.68
C ARG A 537 -9.84 13.55 2.88
N ASP A 538 -9.25 12.85 1.93
CA ASP A 538 -9.01 11.41 2.03
C ASP A 538 -8.06 11.07 3.18
N ALA A 539 -6.97 11.81 3.33
CA ALA A 539 -6.05 11.64 4.44
C ALA A 539 -6.74 11.87 5.79
N LEU A 540 -7.55 12.94 5.91
CA LEU A 540 -8.31 13.24 7.12
C LEU A 540 -9.41 12.21 7.38
N THR A 541 -10.08 11.72 6.34
CA THR A 541 -11.14 10.71 6.47
C THR A 541 -10.56 9.38 6.89
N ALA A 542 -9.44 8.95 6.30
CA ALA A 542 -8.70 7.76 6.73
C ALA A 542 -8.17 7.89 8.17
N GLN A 543 -7.76 9.09 8.59
CA GLN A 543 -7.36 9.35 9.98
C GLN A 543 -8.56 9.29 10.94
N LEU A 544 -9.72 9.83 10.56
CA LEU A 544 -10.95 9.78 11.34
C LEU A 544 -11.53 8.36 11.42
N GLU A 545 -11.46 7.59 10.34
CA GLU A 545 -11.81 6.15 10.29
C GLU A 545 -10.89 5.33 11.19
N ARG A 546 -9.59 5.63 11.21
CA ARG A 546 -8.62 4.99 12.12
C ARG A 546 -8.91 5.29 13.60
N ILE A 547 -9.46 6.45 13.91
CA ILE A 547 -9.82 6.87 15.28
C ILE A 547 -11.26 6.42 15.64
N GLY A 548 -12.06 5.97 14.66
CA GLY A 548 -13.47 5.60 14.86
C GLY A 548 -14.36 6.78 15.26
N ALA A 549 -13.92 8.01 14.97
CA ALA A 549 -14.62 9.23 15.39
C ALA A 549 -15.74 9.58 14.40
N HIS A 550 -16.96 9.12 14.69
CA HIS A 550 -18.14 9.49 13.91
C HIS A 550 -18.83 10.69 14.57
N THR A 551 -18.59 11.90 14.05
CA THR A 551 -19.13 13.17 14.58
C THR A 551 -20.65 13.28 14.49
N HIS A 552 -21.31 12.43 13.68
CA HIS A 552 -22.76 12.47 13.44
C HIS A 552 -23.51 11.31 14.11
N THR A 553 -22.86 10.48 14.93
CA THR A 553 -23.47 9.28 15.50
C THR A 553 -23.44 9.35 17.02
N LYS A 554 -24.62 9.47 17.65
CA LYS A 554 -24.75 9.38 19.10
C LYS A 554 -24.83 7.91 19.51
N VAL A 555 -23.74 7.39 20.07
CA VAL A 555 -23.70 6.01 20.59
C VAL A 555 -24.47 5.94 21.91
N LEU A 556 -25.52 5.13 21.95
CA LEU A 556 -26.28 4.84 23.16
C LEU A 556 -25.94 3.43 23.63
N HIS A 557 -25.75 3.25 24.92
CA HIS A 557 -25.59 1.95 25.57
C HIS A 557 -26.44 1.91 26.84
N LEU A 558 -26.80 0.71 27.28
CA LEU A 558 -27.50 0.52 28.54
C LEU A 558 -26.64 1.03 29.69
N SER A 559 -27.23 1.82 30.59
CA SER A 559 -26.56 2.35 31.79
C SER A 559 -26.03 1.21 32.67
N ASP A 560 -26.77 0.10 32.74
CA ASP A 560 -26.36 -1.15 33.38
C ASP A 560 -25.99 -2.18 32.32
N ASN A 561 -24.82 -2.00 31.69
CA ASN A 561 -24.26 -3.01 30.79
C ASN A 561 -23.34 -3.98 31.55
N PRO A 562 -23.03 -5.16 30.98
CA PRO A 562 -22.12 -6.14 31.60
C PRO A 562 -20.74 -5.60 31.97
N ALA A 563 -20.17 -4.67 31.20
CA ALA A 563 -18.93 -3.98 31.53
C ALA A 563 -19.08 -3.01 32.71
N ALA A 564 -20.20 -2.29 32.84
CA ALA A 564 -20.50 -1.46 34.01
C ALA A 564 -20.66 -2.31 35.27
N ILE A 565 -21.26 -3.50 35.16
CA ILE A 565 -21.34 -4.48 36.25
C ILE A 565 -19.95 -5.01 36.59
N ALA A 566 -19.13 -5.38 35.59
CA ALA A 566 -17.76 -5.83 35.79
C ALA A 566 -16.87 -4.75 36.43
N HIS A 567 -17.03 -3.48 36.04
CA HIS A 567 -16.34 -2.35 36.68
C HIS A 567 -16.80 -2.14 38.13
N LYS A 568 -18.10 -2.24 38.43
CA LYS A 568 -18.62 -2.19 39.81
C LYS A 568 -18.05 -3.34 40.65
N GLN A 569 -18.00 -4.56 40.10
CA GLN A 569 -17.40 -5.73 40.76
C GLN A 569 -15.90 -5.54 40.99
N MET A 570 -15.14 -5.14 39.96
CA MET A 570 -13.71 -4.84 40.08
C MET A 570 -13.44 -3.73 41.11
N GLN A 571 -14.31 -2.71 41.18
CA GLN A 571 -14.19 -1.64 42.16
C GLN A 571 -14.50 -2.15 43.58
N GLN A 572 -15.49 -3.04 43.74
CA GLN A 572 -15.77 -3.72 45.01
C GLN A 572 -14.61 -4.63 45.42
N ASP A 573 -14.03 -5.38 44.48
CA ASP A 573 -12.88 -6.25 44.73
C ASP A 573 -11.64 -5.44 45.11
N LEU A 574 -11.40 -4.29 44.47
CA LEU A 574 -10.32 -3.38 44.84
C LEU A 574 -10.53 -2.79 46.23
N VAL A 575 -11.75 -2.39 46.58
CA VAL A 575 -12.07 -1.90 47.94
C VAL A 575 -11.89 -3.01 48.96
N SER A 576 -12.39 -4.22 48.69
CA SER A 576 -12.21 -5.40 49.54
C SER A 576 -10.73 -5.74 49.73
N ALA A 577 -9.94 -5.78 48.66
CA ALA A 577 -8.51 -6.02 48.71
C ALA A 577 -7.75 -4.89 49.43
N GLN A 578 -8.16 -3.63 49.28
CA GLN A 578 -7.58 -2.52 50.03
C GLN A 578 -7.91 -2.60 51.52
N GLU A 579 -9.13 -3.00 51.87
CA GLU A 579 -9.53 -3.26 53.26
C GLU A 579 -8.78 -4.45 53.85
N GLU A 580 -8.56 -5.51 53.07
CA GLU A 580 -7.75 -6.66 53.48
C GLU A 580 -6.28 -6.28 53.65
N ILE A 581 -5.68 -5.52 52.72
CA ILE A 581 -4.33 -4.96 52.88
C ILE A 581 -4.26 -4.05 54.10
N LYS A 582 -5.28 -3.24 54.38
CA LYS A 582 -5.32 -2.38 55.56
C LYS A 582 -5.43 -3.19 56.85
N LYS A 583 -6.23 -4.26 56.86
CA LYS A 583 -6.31 -5.22 57.97
C LYS A 583 -4.99 -5.97 58.17
N LEU A 584 -4.41 -6.51 57.12
CA LEU A 584 -3.11 -7.20 57.14
C LEU A 584 -1.97 -6.26 57.55
N LYS A 585 -1.98 -5.00 57.11
CA LYS A 585 -1.03 -3.98 57.58
C LYS A 585 -1.23 -3.65 59.06
N ALA A 586 -2.47 -3.50 59.51
CA ALA A 586 -2.76 -3.30 60.93
C ALA A 586 -2.36 -4.53 61.77
N GLU A 587 -2.52 -5.73 61.24
CA GLU A 587 -2.13 -7.00 61.86
C GLU A 587 -0.60 -7.21 61.84
N LEU A 588 0.09 -6.74 60.80
CA LEU A 588 1.55 -6.69 60.71
C LEU A 588 2.12 -5.63 61.67
N GLU A 589 1.48 -4.46 61.79
CA GLU A 589 1.82 -3.42 62.77
C GLU A 589 1.54 -3.88 64.20
N LYS A 590 0.54 -4.74 64.41
CA LYS A 590 0.30 -5.41 65.70
C LYS A 590 1.37 -6.48 65.96
N ASN A 591 1.70 -7.32 64.97
CA ASN A 591 2.70 -8.39 65.06
C ASN A 591 4.15 -7.87 65.16
N THR A 592 4.48 -6.67 64.66
CA THR A 592 5.80 -6.05 64.90
C THR A 592 5.95 -5.53 66.33
N SER A 593 4.84 -5.32 67.06
CA SER A 593 4.87 -4.96 68.49
C SER A 593 4.77 -6.18 69.42
N SER A 594 4.53 -7.38 68.88
CA SER A 594 4.46 -8.62 69.64
C SER A 594 4.98 -9.82 68.85
N THR A 595 6.26 -10.13 69.09
CA THR A 595 6.85 -11.49 69.00
C THR A 595 7.00 -12.11 67.60
N SER A 596 8.25 -12.13 67.14
CA SER A 596 8.97 -13.34 66.68
C SER A 596 8.11 -14.53 66.27
N SER A 597 7.76 -14.69 64.97
CA SER A 597 7.49 -16.03 64.36
C SER A 597 6.93 -16.00 62.92
N ASN A 598 7.48 -15.23 61.98
CA ASN A 598 7.27 -15.57 60.55
C ASN A 598 8.27 -14.92 59.55
N SER A 599 9.57 -15.23 59.67
CA SER A 599 10.63 -14.72 58.77
C SER A 599 10.91 -15.59 57.52
N MET A 600 10.24 -16.73 57.35
CA MET A 600 10.69 -17.75 56.39
C MET A 600 10.59 -17.34 54.91
N SER A 601 9.67 -16.45 54.50
CA SER A 601 9.55 -16.01 53.11
C SER A 601 10.42 -14.81 52.73
N SER A 602 10.93 -14.05 53.72
CA SER A 602 11.81 -12.90 53.47
C SER A 602 13.28 -13.32 53.36
N GLU A 603 13.70 -14.33 54.12
CA GLU A 603 15.06 -14.85 54.10
C GLU A 603 15.43 -15.52 52.77
N GLU A 604 14.51 -16.26 52.14
CA GLU A 604 14.79 -16.94 50.86
C GLU A 604 14.98 -15.94 49.71
N VAL A 605 14.14 -14.91 49.65
CA VAL A 605 14.26 -13.83 48.64
C VAL A 605 15.55 -13.04 48.85
N GLN A 606 15.92 -12.74 50.10
CA GLN A 606 17.20 -12.09 50.41
C GLN A 606 18.40 -12.99 50.07
N LYS A 607 18.33 -14.30 50.31
CA LYS A 607 19.36 -15.27 49.92
C LYS A 607 19.53 -15.33 48.39
N ILE A 608 18.44 -15.34 47.63
CA ILE A 608 18.49 -15.35 46.15
C ILE A 608 19.05 -14.02 45.62
N MET A 609 18.66 -12.88 46.18
CA MET A 609 19.22 -11.59 45.80
C MET A 609 20.73 -11.50 46.10
N ALA A 610 21.16 -11.96 47.29
CA ALA A 610 22.58 -12.05 47.63
C ALA A 610 23.34 -13.05 46.73
N GLN A 611 22.70 -14.15 46.31
CA GLN A 611 23.28 -15.11 45.38
C GLN A 611 23.41 -14.55 43.96
N LEU A 612 22.43 -13.76 43.51
CA LEU A 612 22.48 -13.08 42.22
C LEU A 612 23.55 -11.98 42.20
N GLU A 613 23.65 -11.21 43.28
CA GLU A 613 24.64 -10.15 43.43
C GLU A 613 26.06 -10.72 43.54
N SER A 614 26.25 -11.79 44.32
CA SER A 614 27.53 -12.50 44.37
C SER A 614 27.91 -13.15 43.03
N SER A 615 26.94 -13.68 42.27
CA SER A 615 27.18 -14.19 40.91
C SER A 615 27.60 -13.08 39.94
N ARG A 616 26.95 -11.90 40.01
CA ARG A 616 27.34 -10.72 39.23
C ARG A 616 28.75 -10.23 39.57
N ILE A 617 29.10 -10.21 40.86
CA ILE A 617 30.45 -9.84 41.31
C ILE A 617 31.48 -10.86 40.81
N LYS A 618 31.19 -12.16 40.89
CA LYS A 618 32.06 -13.22 40.33
C LYS A 618 32.26 -13.05 38.83
N LEU A 619 31.19 -12.79 38.07
CA LEU A 619 31.29 -12.55 36.62
C LEU A 619 32.13 -11.29 36.30
N ARG A 620 32.01 -10.25 37.13
CA ARG A 620 32.80 -9.03 36.98
C ARG A 620 34.28 -9.30 37.21
N ARG A 621 34.63 -9.97 38.32
CA ARG A 621 36.01 -10.36 38.63
C ARG A 621 36.60 -11.27 37.55
N MET A 622 35.83 -12.25 37.07
CA MET A 622 36.27 -13.14 36.00
C MET A 622 36.56 -12.39 34.69
N LYS A 623 35.76 -11.36 34.36
CA LYS A 623 36.03 -10.49 33.22
C LYS A 623 37.30 -9.66 33.43
N GLU A 624 37.50 -9.11 34.62
CA GLU A 624 38.70 -8.33 34.98
C GLU A 624 39.97 -9.20 34.90
N GLU A 625 39.92 -10.42 35.45
CA GLU A 625 40.99 -11.41 35.37
C GLU A 625 41.29 -11.80 33.92
N PHE A 626 40.26 -12.07 33.11
CA PHE A 626 40.43 -12.38 31.69
C PHE A 626 41.03 -11.21 30.90
N THR A 627 40.60 -9.97 31.16
CA THR A 627 41.17 -8.78 30.50
C THR A 627 42.63 -8.57 30.89
N THR A 628 42.98 -8.81 32.16
CA THR A 628 44.35 -8.68 32.66
C THR A 628 45.25 -9.75 32.05
N ALA A 629 44.82 -11.02 32.07
CA ALA A 629 45.56 -12.12 31.44
C ALA A 629 45.71 -11.95 29.92
N SER A 630 44.68 -11.42 29.24
CA SER A 630 44.75 -11.12 27.81
C SER A 630 45.67 -9.93 27.48
N GLN A 631 45.80 -8.96 28.39
CA GLN A 631 46.79 -7.88 28.27
C GLN A 631 48.20 -8.41 28.49
N GLU A 632 48.42 -9.16 29.57
CA GLU A 632 49.71 -9.81 29.87
C GLU A 632 50.19 -10.66 28.70
N TYR A 633 49.31 -11.48 28.10
CA TYR A 633 49.64 -12.27 26.93
C TYR A 633 50.04 -11.40 25.73
N ARG A 634 49.32 -10.30 25.46
CA ARG A 634 49.66 -9.37 24.37
C ARG A 634 50.99 -8.66 24.62
N ASP A 635 51.28 -8.30 25.86
CA ASP A 635 52.55 -7.66 26.24
C ASP A 635 53.73 -8.62 26.07
N VAL A 636 53.56 -9.89 26.46
CA VAL A 636 54.57 -10.94 26.22
C VAL A 636 54.80 -11.16 24.73
N VAL A 637 53.73 -11.25 23.93
CA VAL A 637 53.84 -11.37 22.46
C VAL A 637 54.55 -10.16 21.86
N TYR A 638 54.22 -8.95 22.32
CA TYR A 638 54.85 -7.72 21.86
C TYR A 638 56.36 -7.71 22.18
N MET A 639 56.76 -8.11 23.39
CA MET A 639 58.17 -8.17 23.79
C MET A 639 58.97 -9.26 23.06
N LEU A 640 58.36 -10.42 22.78
CA LEU A 640 59.04 -11.55 22.14
C LEU A 640 59.13 -11.41 20.62
N LEU A 641 58.05 -10.98 19.97
CA LEU A 641 57.95 -10.94 18.51
C LEU A 641 58.14 -9.54 17.93
N GLY A 642 58.08 -8.50 18.76
CA GLY A 642 58.18 -7.11 18.34
C GLY A 642 56.92 -6.56 17.66
N TYR A 643 55.77 -7.25 17.75
CA TYR A 643 54.51 -6.81 17.12
C TYR A 643 53.38 -6.68 18.14
N LYS A 644 52.76 -5.50 18.16
CA LYS A 644 51.58 -5.22 18.96
C LYS A 644 50.34 -5.54 18.13
N ILE A 645 49.54 -6.51 18.59
CA ILE A 645 48.33 -6.98 17.90
C ILE A 645 47.10 -6.41 18.60
N ASP A 646 46.43 -5.46 17.94
CA ASP A 646 45.20 -4.83 18.43
C ASP A 646 44.00 -5.22 17.54
N ARG A 647 42.89 -5.62 18.17
CA ARG A 647 41.68 -6.00 17.44
C ARG A 647 40.88 -4.75 17.06
N THR A 648 40.75 -4.47 15.76
CA THR A 648 40.04 -3.32 15.21
C THR A 648 38.75 -3.74 14.52
N GLY A 649 37.73 -4.11 15.29
CA GLY A 649 36.41 -4.53 14.79
C GLY A 649 36.18 -6.05 14.80
N HIS A 650 35.27 -6.53 13.95
CA HIS A 650 35.02 -7.96 13.76
C HIS A 650 36.04 -8.52 12.77
N ASN A 651 36.84 -9.49 13.21
CA ASN A 651 37.84 -10.24 12.45
C ASN A 651 39.04 -9.45 11.90
N ASN A 652 39.15 -8.15 12.17
CA ASN A 652 40.30 -7.35 11.72
C ASN A 652 41.29 -7.11 12.87
N TYR A 653 42.57 -7.27 12.57
CA TYR A 653 43.69 -7.16 13.51
C TYR A 653 44.70 -6.16 12.96
N LYS A 654 44.98 -5.11 13.73
CA LYS A 654 46.02 -4.12 13.48
C LYS A 654 47.33 -4.58 14.13
N LEU A 655 48.37 -4.73 13.33
CA LEU A 655 49.73 -5.05 13.76
C LEU A 655 50.59 -3.79 13.68
N SER A 656 51.15 -3.37 14.81
CA SER A 656 52.10 -2.26 14.87
C SER A 656 53.47 -2.80 15.32
N SER A 657 54.53 -2.50 14.56
CA SER A 657 55.88 -2.96 14.90
C SER A 657 56.47 -2.14 16.05
N MET A 658 57.31 -2.76 16.87
CA MET A 658 58.10 -2.09 17.92
C MET A 658 59.13 -1.12 17.33
N TYR A 659 59.56 -1.37 16.09
CA TYR A 659 60.53 -0.55 15.35
C TYR A 659 59.85 0.31 14.27
N ALA A 660 58.56 0.62 14.42
CA ALA A 660 57.85 1.48 13.48
C ALA A 660 58.41 2.92 13.53
N GLU A 661 58.63 3.54 12.37
CA GLU A 661 59.16 4.91 12.25
C GLU A 661 58.09 5.96 12.60
N SER A 662 56.83 5.69 12.25
CA SER A 662 55.67 6.53 12.56
C SER A 662 54.57 5.74 13.31
N PRO A 663 53.77 6.39 14.19
CA PRO A 663 52.59 5.77 14.81
C PRO A 663 51.50 5.35 13.80
N ASP A 664 51.58 5.86 12.56
CA ASP A 664 50.69 5.52 11.46
C ASP A 664 51.20 4.31 10.63
N ASP A 665 52.39 3.79 10.93
CA ASP A 665 52.95 2.62 10.26
C ASP A 665 52.41 1.33 10.88
N TYR A 666 51.29 0.86 10.36
CA TYR A 666 50.66 -0.38 10.79
C TYR A 666 50.20 -1.24 9.63
N LEU A 667 50.15 -2.55 9.88
CA LEU A 667 49.59 -3.54 8.97
C LEU A 667 48.22 -3.97 9.47
N THR A 668 47.30 -4.25 8.55
CA THR A 668 45.98 -4.77 8.91
C THR A 668 45.78 -6.15 8.31
N PHE A 669 45.35 -7.09 9.15
CA PHE A 669 45.09 -8.47 8.76
C PHE A 669 43.63 -8.82 9.07
N THR A 670 42.98 -9.54 8.17
CA THR A 670 41.59 -9.97 8.29
C THR A 670 41.51 -11.47 8.39
N LEU A 671 40.81 -11.96 9.42
CA LEU A 671 40.56 -13.38 9.64
C LEU A 671 39.37 -13.82 8.79
N VAL A 672 39.65 -14.62 7.77
CA VAL A 672 38.71 -15.23 6.82
C VAL A 672 38.61 -16.73 7.15
N ASP A 673 37.56 -17.42 6.71
CA ASP A 673 37.35 -18.85 7.00
C ASP A 673 38.51 -19.76 6.54
N ASP A 674 39.29 -19.31 5.54
CA ASP A 674 40.44 -20.05 4.95
C ASP A 674 41.82 -19.56 5.45
N GLY A 675 41.85 -18.66 6.45
CA GLY A 675 43.09 -18.19 7.07
C GLY A 675 43.13 -16.69 7.35
N ILE A 676 44.35 -16.14 7.42
CA ILE A 676 44.59 -14.73 7.68
C ILE A 676 45.09 -14.08 6.39
N GLU A 677 44.42 -13.01 5.94
CA GLU A 677 44.81 -12.24 4.75
C GLU A 677 45.25 -10.83 5.14
N MET A 678 46.25 -10.28 4.45
CA MET A 678 46.70 -8.91 4.67
C MET A 678 45.88 -7.94 3.82
N VAL A 679 45.35 -6.88 4.44
CA VAL A 679 44.66 -5.79 3.74
C VAL A 679 45.66 -4.69 3.39
N HIS A 680 45.53 -4.14 2.19
CA HIS A 680 46.35 -3.01 1.77
C HIS A 680 46.11 -1.79 2.66
N THR A 681 47.20 -1.34 3.26
CA THR A 681 47.37 -0.08 4.00
C THR A 681 48.42 0.77 3.28
N ASP A 682 48.43 2.08 3.53
CA ASP A 682 49.43 2.98 2.94
C ASP A 682 50.85 2.51 3.26
N TYR A 683 51.09 2.06 4.49
CA TYR A 683 52.34 1.46 4.91
C TYR A 683 52.70 0.18 4.13
N SER A 684 51.73 -0.72 3.88
CA SER A 684 51.99 -1.95 3.11
C SER A 684 52.48 -1.70 1.68
N THR A 685 52.14 -0.55 1.08
CA THR A 685 52.62 -0.21 -0.27
C THR A 685 54.11 0.09 -0.31
N THR A 686 54.68 0.58 0.78
CA THR A 686 56.12 0.85 0.91
C THR A 686 56.95 -0.42 1.04
N LEU A 687 56.31 -1.53 1.44
CA LEU A 687 56.94 -2.83 1.69
C LEU A 687 56.77 -3.81 0.51
N GLY A 688 56.48 -3.31 -0.69
CA GLY A 688 56.12 -4.13 -1.86
C GLY A 688 57.09 -5.27 -2.16
N GLU A 689 58.41 -5.02 -2.06
CA GLU A 689 59.44 -6.04 -2.30
C GLU A 689 59.37 -7.20 -1.29
N LEU A 690 59.13 -6.92 -0.01
CA LEU A 690 58.98 -7.95 1.02
C LEU A 690 57.65 -8.67 0.92
N VAL A 691 56.58 -7.96 0.55
CA VAL A 691 55.25 -8.54 0.33
C VAL A 691 55.32 -9.55 -0.82
N ASP A 692 55.96 -9.18 -1.94
CA ASP A 692 56.11 -10.07 -3.10
C ASP A 692 56.99 -11.28 -2.78
N LEU A 693 58.10 -11.09 -2.09
CA LEU A 693 59.01 -12.17 -1.74
C LEU A 693 58.41 -13.14 -0.71
N HIS A 694 57.80 -12.64 0.36
CA HIS A 694 57.42 -13.48 1.50
C HIS A 694 55.93 -13.86 1.54
N LEU A 695 55.03 -12.98 1.08
CA LEU A 695 53.59 -13.27 1.02
C LEU A 695 53.19 -13.89 -0.32
N HIS A 696 53.69 -13.40 -1.47
CA HIS A 696 53.34 -13.97 -2.78
C HIS A 696 54.15 -15.23 -3.13
N GLN A 697 55.48 -15.20 -3.02
CA GLN A 697 56.32 -16.35 -3.41
C GLN A 697 56.35 -17.43 -2.32
N ASN A 698 56.72 -17.07 -1.08
CA ASN A 698 56.86 -18.04 0.01
C ASN A 698 55.53 -18.41 0.71
N ARG A 699 54.45 -17.64 0.47
CA ARG A 699 53.12 -17.83 1.09
C ARG A 699 53.16 -17.97 2.61
N SER A 700 53.99 -17.18 3.29
CA SER A 700 54.20 -17.30 4.74
C SER A 700 54.24 -15.94 5.43
N ILE A 701 53.19 -15.64 6.19
CA ILE A 701 53.09 -14.43 7.03
C ILE A 701 54.19 -14.39 8.10
N PRO A 702 54.54 -15.49 8.82
CA PRO A 702 55.65 -15.47 9.77
C PRO A 702 56.99 -15.10 9.13
N MET A 703 57.26 -15.57 7.90
CA MET A 703 58.48 -15.20 7.17
C MET A 703 58.49 -13.71 6.79
N PHE A 704 57.34 -13.20 6.35
CA PHE A 704 57.18 -11.78 6.03
C PHE A 704 57.43 -10.89 7.25
N LEU A 705 56.78 -11.18 8.38
CA LEU A 705 56.93 -10.41 9.62
C LEU A 705 58.37 -10.49 10.15
N SER A 706 59.05 -11.63 10.01
CA SER A 706 60.45 -11.77 10.43
C SER A 706 61.39 -10.93 9.57
N GLY A 707 61.22 -10.96 8.23
CA GLY A 707 61.99 -10.13 7.31
C GLY A 707 61.75 -8.63 7.54
N LEU A 708 60.49 -8.26 7.77
CA LEU A 708 60.13 -6.87 8.10
C LEU A 708 60.75 -6.41 9.43
N THR A 709 60.74 -7.26 10.46
CA THR A 709 61.41 -6.93 11.73
C THR A 709 62.89 -6.70 11.53
N GLN A 710 63.56 -7.53 10.73
CA GLN A 710 64.98 -7.37 10.41
C GLN A 710 65.24 -6.05 9.68
N GLU A 711 64.45 -5.72 8.66
CA GLU A 711 64.62 -4.47 7.91
C GLU A 711 64.38 -3.24 8.80
N LEU A 712 63.27 -3.20 9.55
CA LEU A 712 62.97 -2.09 10.44
C LEU A 712 64.01 -1.92 11.55
N PHE A 713 64.50 -3.04 12.10
CA PHE A 713 65.58 -3.00 13.08
C PHE A 713 66.86 -2.41 12.47
N THR A 714 67.25 -2.83 11.25
CA THR A 714 68.42 -2.27 10.57
C THR A 714 68.27 -0.78 10.26
N ARG A 715 67.09 -0.34 9.81
CA ARG A 715 66.83 1.09 9.58
C ARG A 715 66.91 1.91 10.86
N THR A 716 66.32 1.41 11.95
CA THR A 716 66.34 2.09 13.25
C THR A 716 67.76 2.20 13.81
N THR A 717 68.57 1.14 13.68
CA THR A 717 69.96 1.15 14.15
C THR A 717 70.88 2.01 13.28
N MET A 718 70.69 2.04 11.95
CA MET A 718 71.47 2.91 11.06
C MET A 718 71.12 4.40 11.19
N GLN A 719 69.87 4.75 11.55
CA GLN A 719 69.47 6.13 11.85
C GLN A 719 70.02 6.65 13.19
N GLN A 720 70.36 5.79 14.15
CA GLN A 720 70.93 6.20 15.45
C GLN A 720 72.44 6.46 15.42
N GLU A 721 73.16 6.01 14.40
CA GLU A 721 74.62 6.21 14.24
C GLU A 721 74.99 7.43 13.36
N GLN A 722 73.99 8.19 12.88
CA GLN A 722 74.17 9.50 12.23
C GLN A 722 73.71 10.62 13.17
#